data_AF-A0A1Z5YX79-F1
#
_entry.id   AF-A0A1Z5YX79-F1
#
_cell.length_a   1.000
_cell.length_b   1.000
_cell.length_c   1.000
_cell.angle_alpha   90.00
_cell.angle_beta   90.00
_cell.angle_gamma   90.00
#
_symmetry.space_group_name_H-M   'P 1'
#
loop_
_entity.id
_entity.type
_entity.pdbx_description
1 polymer ?
#
loop_
_entity_poly.entity_id
_entity_poly.type
_entity_poly.pdbx_seq_one_letter_code
_entity_poly.pdbx_strand_id
1 'polypeptide(L)'
;MTTTSVTSTDPVYSGHTIQGGDTVNVVSNGSAAQTTVASQGTLYVAGATVSDTTVLAGGTLQGGSAGLYSGTTVFSSGGLVNTGENRGTLVASNGAQVRDLWVTGSGALIASNVVLSGTTNIQGSGTVSGGIINSGALLWATSAGVVSNVTVNSNGELRLTNGSPSAISTTINNGGLLSAGTNSFVGGTTTINSGGTVRAAATTTVLSGVINTYGTLVSGTVASGGNVFVLNGGVGSNTTVGTSGVYSVSGGTAIGLTVSGAAASAYVADGGVISGLTQSAAGLVAVQNGGTVSGGTVAGAGTWLYANSGGTVTGMSVSSGGQINVNSGSTVTSNTIGNGGQYFVLGGVLDSASTNTFTSGADIKITGSGSVQNFTVNSGVGLRIQDGTTGSNVVVANGGSERVFSGGTTNSSTILSGGTLTVSANGTALNTTVKSSGTLFASAGSVAGNTVVSAGGLLSANPTVGLSGTITDSGMVAGGMLTSGAVLNVASGGKVQNTVINGDSTLNVSAGATIVSATISGTSGHAGVEQVYSGATDTGTVVTSHGLKFVSNGGTSVSGIIYGQETLNGVDSASTIYGGGSLFIEAGGVASGTLTKPDAYINIANSGKAVSASLTGAGTILSVNSGGSALFVSASDNSTMHVNAGGSSISAFLQDGGTAQRLESGAFATDTQVETGAGQTVSAGASAVNTSAFNGGNIFVQGGTTSSATLGSGGSLQLTAGTAVNTTVNNSGQVLATSGSLAGVTTINSGGVISAAYGVLFSGTVNDTGVLSGGTITSGAVVNVLSSGSAAGVTIASSGTLTVTHASVQNTTVQSGALLSGGESGAYNGTTTILSGGHVRGGEVHGALTVSSGGDATSLWVMSGGTVQASAGSVLSGSTTVSAGGAVTVA
;
A
#
# COMPACT_ATOMS: atom_id res chain seq x y z
N MET A 1 -15.63 -18.29 107.40
CA MET A 1 -14.21 -17.99 107.18
C MET A 1 -13.39 -19.11 107.78
N THR A 2 -13.44 -20.26 107.13
CA THR A 2 -12.47 -21.32 107.30
C THR A 2 -11.52 -21.27 106.11
N THR A 3 -10.22 -21.38 106.39
CA THR A 3 -9.18 -21.51 105.36
C THR A 3 -8.65 -22.93 105.42
N THR A 4 -8.89 -23.71 104.38
CA THR A 4 -8.43 -25.10 104.26
C THR A 4 -7.26 -25.14 103.28
N SER A 5 -6.13 -25.74 103.66
CA SER A 5 -4.96 -25.86 102.77
C SER A 5 -4.71 -27.32 102.40
N VAL A 6 -4.70 -27.60 101.10
CA VAL A 6 -4.47 -28.90 100.45
C VAL A 6 -3.06 -28.85 99.87
N THR A 7 -2.19 -29.78 100.28
CA THR A 7 -0.74 -29.78 99.94
C THR A 7 -0.29 -31.17 99.50
N SER A 8 0.97 -31.37 99.14
CA SER A 8 1.50 -32.70 98.74
C SER A 8 1.29 -33.83 99.76
N THR A 9 1.03 -33.50 101.03
CA THR A 9 0.75 -34.49 102.09
C THR A 9 -0.72 -34.89 102.18
N ASP A 10 -1.63 -34.13 101.55
CA ASP A 10 -3.05 -34.44 101.41
C ASP A 10 -3.46 -34.12 99.95
N PRO A 11 -3.20 -35.04 99.00
CA PRO A 11 -2.98 -34.68 97.61
C PRO A 11 -4.25 -34.39 96.81
N VAL A 12 -5.46 -34.70 97.32
CA VAL A 12 -6.69 -34.64 96.51
C VAL A 12 -7.89 -34.10 97.29
N TYR A 13 -8.40 -32.94 96.87
CA TYR A 13 -9.65 -32.34 97.31
C TYR A 13 -10.73 -32.57 96.25
N SER A 14 -11.50 -33.66 96.36
CA SER A 14 -12.44 -34.07 95.30
C SER A 14 -13.90 -34.15 95.75
N GLY A 15 -14.85 -33.66 94.95
CA GLY A 15 -16.29 -33.82 95.18
C GLY A 15 -16.91 -32.89 96.23
N HIS A 16 -16.21 -31.82 96.61
CA HIS A 16 -16.63 -30.91 97.69
C HIS A 16 -17.28 -29.63 97.16
N THR A 17 -18.07 -28.95 98.01
CA THR A 17 -18.58 -27.60 97.77
C THR A 17 -17.92 -26.61 98.72
N ILE A 18 -17.23 -25.60 98.20
CA ILE A 18 -16.67 -24.49 98.97
C ILE A 18 -17.78 -23.46 99.21
N GLN A 19 -18.14 -23.26 100.47
CA GLN A 19 -19.23 -22.37 100.87
C GLN A 19 -18.79 -20.90 100.92
N GLY A 20 -19.75 -19.98 101.02
CA GLY A 20 -19.46 -18.54 101.01
C GLY A 20 -18.60 -18.08 102.18
N GLY A 21 -17.54 -17.31 101.88
CA GLY A 21 -16.58 -16.81 102.84
C GLY A 21 -15.50 -17.83 103.25
N ASP A 22 -15.50 -19.03 102.66
CA ASP A 22 -14.41 -20.00 102.84
C ASP A 22 -13.39 -19.89 101.71
N THR A 23 -12.13 -20.23 102.03
CA THR A 23 -11.03 -20.27 101.07
C THR A 23 -10.35 -21.63 101.13
N VAL A 24 -10.27 -22.33 100.00
CA VAL A 24 -9.48 -23.55 99.87
C VAL A 24 -8.22 -23.23 99.07
N ASN A 25 -7.05 -23.41 99.67
CA ASN A 25 -5.75 -23.25 99.02
C ASN A 25 -5.24 -24.62 98.59
N VAL A 26 -5.16 -24.89 97.29
CA VAL A 26 -4.52 -26.09 96.74
C VAL A 26 -3.14 -25.72 96.23
N VAL A 27 -2.11 -26.23 96.88
CA VAL A 27 -0.72 -25.84 96.59
C VAL A 27 0.22 -27.05 96.52
N SER A 28 1.45 -26.84 96.02
CA SER A 28 2.56 -27.82 96.10
C SER A 28 2.22 -29.23 95.57
N ASN A 29 1.81 -29.32 94.31
CA ASN A 29 1.37 -30.53 93.60
C ASN A 29 0.06 -31.18 94.11
N GLY A 30 -0.73 -30.49 94.94
CA GLY A 30 -2.08 -30.92 95.27
C GLY A 30 -3.03 -30.86 94.06
N SER A 31 -4.19 -31.52 94.17
CA SER A 31 -5.22 -31.53 93.14
C SER A 31 -6.61 -31.25 93.71
N ALA A 32 -7.42 -30.42 93.05
CA ALA A 32 -8.86 -30.32 93.30
C ALA A 32 -9.65 -30.80 92.08
N ALA A 33 -10.58 -31.72 92.30
CA ALA A 33 -11.38 -32.32 91.23
C ALA A 33 -12.87 -32.27 91.58
N GLN A 34 -13.77 -32.22 90.59
CA GLN A 34 -15.23 -32.30 90.83
C GLN A 34 -15.73 -31.34 91.91
N THR A 35 -15.11 -30.15 92.02
CA THR A 35 -15.35 -29.20 93.12
C THR A 35 -16.36 -28.16 92.69
N THR A 36 -17.25 -27.74 93.59
CA THR A 36 -18.16 -26.61 93.36
C THR A 36 -17.75 -25.43 94.23
N VAL A 37 -17.54 -24.25 93.63
CA VAL A 37 -17.25 -23.01 94.37
C VAL A 37 -18.52 -22.17 94.41
N ALA A 38 -19.13 -22.06 95.60
CA ALA A 38 -20.34 -21.28 95.80
C ALA A 38 -20.04 -19.77 95.88
N SER A 39 -21.09 -18.96 95.95
CA SER A 39 -20.98 -17.49 96.04
C SER A 39 -20.11 -17.04 97.20
N GLN A 40 -19.18 -16.11 96.97
CA GLN A 40 -18.16 -15.64 97.92
C GLN A 40 -17.16 -16.71 98.41
N GLY A 41 -17.22 -17.94 97.89
CA GLY A 41 -16.19 -18.95 98.10
C GLY A 41 -14.98 -18.69 97.20
N THR A 42 -13.78 -19.02 97.67
CA THR A 42 -12.54 -18.91 96.89
C THR A 42 -11.80 -20.24 96.82
N LEU A 43 -11.49 -20.70 95.61
CA LEU A 43 -10.52 -21.77 95.37
C LEU A 43 -9.22 -21.13 94.87
N TYR A 44 -8.19 -21.13 95.71
CA TYR A 44 -6.84 -20.66 95.35
C TYR A 44 -5.95 -21.83 94.94
N VAL A 45 -5.21 -21.70 93.84
CA VAL A 45 -4.44 -22.80 93.24
C VAL A 45 -3.04 -22.34 92.86
N ALA A 46 -1.98 -22.88 93.47
CA ALA A 46 -0.59 -22.52 93.14
C ALA A 46 0.34 -23.74 93.08
N GLY A 47 0.95 -24.01 91.92
CA GLY A 47 1.76 -25.22 91.70
C GLY A 47 0.95 -26.51 91.83
N ALA A 48 -0.35 -26.47 91.52
CA ALA A 48 -1.34 -27.52 91.77
C ALA A 48 -2.32 -27.61 90.59
N THR A 49 -3.09 -28.71 90.50
CA THR A 49 -4.07 -28.94 89.42
C THR A 49 -5.52 -28.78 89.86
N VAL A 50 -6.36 -28.20 88.99
CA VAL A 50 -7.82 -28.22 89.14
C VAL A 50 -8.47 -28.87 87.93
N SER A 51 -9.41 -29.80 88.17
CA SER A 51 -10.24 -30.45 87.15
C SER A 51 -11.72 -30.46 87.50
N ASP A 52 -12.56 -30.55 86.49
CA ASP A 52 -14.01 -30.79 86.61
C ASP A 52 -14.72 -29.89 87.62
N THR A 53 -14.29 -28.63 87.70
CA THR A 53 -14.73 -27.69 88.75
C THR A 53 -15.83 -26.78 88.22
N THR A 54 -16.86 -26.56 89.02
CA THR A 54 -17.95 -25.63 88.72
C THR A 54 -17.87 -24.42 89.64
N VAL A 55 -17.78 -23.22 89.07
CA VAL A 55 -17.80 -21.97 89.85
C VAL A 55 -19.13 -21.28 89.62
N LEU A 56 -19.85 -21.05 90.72
CA LEU A 56 -21.15 -20.41 90.73
C LEU A 56 -21.01 -18.88 90.82
N ALA A 57 -22.14 -18.18 90.67
CA ALA A 57 -22.24 -16.73 90.77
C ALA A 57 -21.54 -16.15 92.02
N GLY A 58 -20.57 -15.26 91.83
CA GLY A 58 -19.83 -14.64 92.93
C GLY A 58 -18.76 -15.53 93.58
N GLY A 59 -18.58 -16.77 93.12
CA GLY A 59 -17.43 -17.61 93.47
C GLY A 59 -16.18 -17.19 92.70
N THR A 60 -15.00 -17.40 93.29
CA THR A 60 -13.71 -17.05 92.68
C THR A 60 -12.82 -18.27 92.55
N LEU A 61 -12.34 -18.55 91.33
CA LEU A 61 -11.19 -19.40 91.09
C LEU A 61 -9.96 -18.50 90.92
N GLN A 62 -9.02 -18.58 91.85
CA GLN A 62 -7.83 -17.76 91.89
C GLN A 62 -6.60 -18.61 91.58
N GLY A 63 -5.91 -18.33 90.49
CA GLY A 63 -4.57 -18.86 90.23
C GLY A 63 -3.50 -18.18 91.11
N GLY A 64 -2.43 -18.92 91.39
CA GLY A 64 -1.15 -18.41 91.86
C GLY A 64 -0.05 -18.86 90.90
N SER A 65 1.22 -18.73 91.30
CA SER A 65 2.35 -19.19 90.48
C SER A 65 2.20 -20.67 90.10
N ALA A 66 2.23 -20.99 88.81
CA ALA A 66 2.08 -22.34 88.25
C ALA A 66 0.78 -23.09 88.64
N GLY A 67 -0.32 -22.38 88.92
CA GLY A 67 -1.64 -23.00 89.09
C GLY A 67 -2.21 -23.49 87.75
N LEU A 68 -2.44 -24.80 87.62
CA LEU A 68 -2.82 -25.46 86.37
C LEU A 68 -4.31 -25.86 86.36
N TYR A 69 -5.05 -25.41 85.35
CA TYR A 69 -6.41 -25.87 85.08
C TYR A 69 -6.36 -26.96 84.01
N SER A 70 -6.73 -28.18 84.40
CA SER A 70 -6.64 -29.42 83.61
C SER A 70 -8.00 -30.12 83.65
N GLY A 71 -8.63 -30.40 82.50
CA GLY A 71 -10.02 -30.91 82.45
C GLY A 71 -11.07 -29.83 82.17
N THR A 72 -12.36 -30.11 82.38
CA THR A 72 -13.45 -29.17 82.03
C THR A 72 -13.85 -28.33 83.24
N THR A 73 -13.63 -27.03 83.23
CA THR A 73 -14.08 -26.14 84.32
C THR A 73 -15.18 -25.21 83.81
N VAL A 74 -16.33 -25.16 84.48
CA VAL A 74 -17.52 -24.41 84.04
C VAL A 74 -17.82 -23.24 85.00
N PHE A 75 -17.93 -22.03 84.47
CA PHE A 75 -18.35 -20.83 85.19
C PHE A 75 -19.78 -20.49 84.83
N SER A 76 -20.65 -20.46 85.84
CA SER A 76 -22.02 -19.97 85.71
C SER A 76 -22.15 -18.55 86.26
N SER A 77 -23.12 -17.82 85.72
CA SER A 77 -23.36 -16.37 85.78
C SER A 77 -22.72 -15.59 86.95
N GLY A 78 -21.61 -14.89 86.69
CA GLY A 78 -20.97 -13.97 87.64
C GLY A 78 -19.81 -14.55 88.46
N GLY A 79 -19.37 -15.78 88.18
CA GLY A 79 -18.10 -16.31 88.71
C GLY A 79 -16.88 -15.62 88.11
N LEU A 80 -15.80 -15.51 88.88
CA LEU A 80 -14.52 -14.90 88.48
C LEU A 80 -13.43 -15.96 88.35
N VAL A 81 -12.76 -16.01 87.20
CA VAL A 81 -11.40 -16.57 87.07
C VAL A 81 -10.42 -15.43 87.21
N ASN A 82 -9.54 -15.50 88.19
CA ASN A 82 -8.48 -14.51 88.36
C ASN A 82 -7.11 -15.19 88.36
N THR A 83 -6.32 -14.96 87.32
CA THR A 83 -4.99 -15.52 87.06
C THR A 83 -4.97 -17.06 86.93
N GLY A 84 -3.90 -17.63 86.35
CA GLY A 84 -3.71 -19.08 86.22
C GLY A 84 -3.30 -19.53 84.81
N GLU A 85 -2.92 -20.79 84.66
CA GLU A 85 -2.57 -21.43 83.39
C GLU A 85 -3.59 -22.51 83.02
N ASN A 86 -4.34 -22.30 81.94
CA ASN A 86 -5.30 -23.26 81.39
C ASN A 86 -4.64 -24.12 80.30
N ARG A 87 -4.59 -25.43 80.55
CA ARG A 87 -4.24 -26.47 79.54
C ARG A 87 -5.41 -27.40 79.20
N GLY A 88 -6.54 -27.26 79.90
CA GLY A 88 -7.79 -27.99 79.66
C GLY A 88 -8.86 -27.14 78.96
N THR A 89 -10.13 -27.48 79.17
CA THR A 89 -11.27 -26.73 78.61
C THR A 89 -11.92 -25.88 79.69
N LEU A 90 -11.92 -24.57 79.48
CA LEU A 90 -12.54 -23.59 80.35
C LEU A 90 -13.81 -23.05 79.67
N VAL A 91 -14.98 -23.28 80.25
CA VAL A 91 -16.26 -22.78 79.70
C VAL A 91 -16.78 -21.67 80.61
N ALA A 92 -16.81 -20.44 80.11
CA ALA A 92 -17.35 -19.29 80.81
C ALA A 92 -18.56 -18.72 80.05
N SER A 93 -19.62 -18.40 80.79
CA SER A 93 -20.87 -17.92 80.20
C SER A 93 -21.57 -16.88 81.07
N ASN A 94 -22.49 -16.12 80.45
CA ASN A 94 -23.55 -15.36 81.12
C ASN A 94 -23.06 -14.38 82.23
N GLY A 95 -22.11 -13.48 81.91
CA GLY A 95 -21.64 -12.46 82.86
C GLY A 95 -20.53 -12.92 83.82
N ALA A 96 -19.98 -14.13 83.62
CA ALA A 96 -18.69 -14.48 84.20
C ALA A 96 -17.58 -13.50 83.76
N GLN A 97 -16.51 -13.40 84.56
CA GLN A 97 -15.34 -12.59 84.27
C GLN A 97 -14.10 -13.47 84.23
N VAL A 98 -13.24 -13.22 83.24
CA VAL A 98 -11.90 -13.84 83.16
C VAL A 98 -10.88 -12.73 83.24
N ARG A 99 -9.92 -12.87 84.17
CA ARG A 99 -8.86 -11.89 84.40
C ARG A 99 -7.49 -12.56 84.41
N ASP A 100 -6.54 -11.98 83.68
CA ASP A 100 -5.11 -12.34 83.74
C ASP A 100 -4.76 -13.82 83.47
N LEU A 101 -5.46 -14.48 82.52
CA LEU A 101 -5.37 -15.92 82.25
C LEU A 101 -4.31 -16.25 81.18
N TRP A 102 -3.55 -17.33 81.38
CA TRP A 102 -2.74 -17.96 80.33
C TRP A 102 -3.46 -19.17 79.75
N VAL A 103 -3.60 -19.26 78.43
CA VAL A 103 -4.13 -20.43 77.71
C VAL A 103 -2.99 -21.02 76.90
N THR A 104 -2.47 -22.17 77.31
CA THR A 104 -1.23 -22.75 76.77
C THR A 104 -1.45 -24.19 76.29
N GLY A 105 -0.52 -24.70 75.47
CA GLY A 105 -0.59 -26.07 74.97
C GLY A 105 -1.85 -26.31 74.13
N SER A 106 -2.66 -27.31 74.50
CA SER A 106 -3.96 -27.61 73.88
C SER A 106 -5.15 -26.99 74.64
N GLY A 107 -4.91 -26.04 75.56
CA GLY A 107 -5.95 -25.41 76.35
C GLY A 107 -6.97 -24.64 75.49
N ALA A 108 -8.24 -24.66 75.91
CA ALA A 108 -9.34 -23.97 75.25
C ALA A 108 -10.12 -23.13 76.25
N LEU A 109 -10.41 -21.87 75.92
CA LEU A 109 -11.39 -21.03 76.61
C LEU A 109 -12.60 -20.80 75.70
N ILE A 110 -13.78 -21.22 76.13
CA ILE A 110 -15.06 -20.98 75.47
C ILE A 110 -15.81 -19.92 76.30
N ALA A 111 -15.86 -18.70 75.79
CA ALA A 111 -16.29 -17.49 76.50
C ALA A 111 -17.54 -16.87 75.84
N SER A 112 -18.74 -17.32 76.22
CA SER A 112 -19.98 -16.80 75.65
C SER A 112 -20.51 -15.61 76.46
N ASN A 113 -20.50 -14.40 75.88
CA ASN A 113 -20.87 -13.14 76.56
C ASN A 113 -20.09 -12.89 77.87
N VAL A 114 -18.77 -13.09 77.81
CA VAL A 114 -17.86 -12.98 78.95
C VAL A 114 -16.94 -11.78 78.73
N VAL A 115 -16.79 -10.93 79.75
CA VAL A 115 -15.81 -9.84 79.70
C VAL A 115 -14.45 -10.38 80.07
N LEU A 116 -13.48 -10.20 79.17
CA LEU A 116 -12.06 -10.42 79.43
C LEU A 116 -11.48 -9.13 80.01
N SER A 117 -10.82 -9.23 81.15
CA SER A 117 -10.18 -8.10 81.85
C SER A 117 -8.71 -8.41 82.12
N GLY A 118 -7.87 -7.38 82.28
CA GLY A 118 -6.42 -7.59 82.39
C GLY A 118 -5.84 -8.20 81.11
N THR A 119 -4.86 -9.09 81.23
CA THR A 119 -4.18 -9.72 80.08
C THR A 119 -4.48 -11.21 79.96
N THR A 120 -5.20 -11.62 78.92
CA THR A 120 -5.34 -13.04 78.57
C THR A 120 -4.28 -13.40 77.53
N ASN A 121 -3.30 -14.22 77.89
CA ASN A 121 -2.24 -14.68 76.98
C ASN A 121 -2.60 -16.04 76.37
N ILE A 122 -2.37 -16.21 75.08
CA ILE A 122 -2.56 -17.47 74.36
C ILE A 122 -1.22 -17.86 73.75
N GLN A 123 -0.71 -19.04 74.10
CA GLN A 123 0.56 -19.55 73.61
C GLN A 123 0.44 -21.00 73.12
N GLY A 124 1.37 -21.41 72.25
CA GLY A 124 1.33 -22.74 71.64
C GLY A 124 0.11 -22.90 70.73
N SER A 125 -0.60 -24.03 70.81
CA SER A 125 -1.85 -24.31 70.09
C SER A 125 -3.10 -23.93 70.90
N GLY A 126 -2.98 -23.04 71.88
CA GLY A 126 -4.10 -22.63 72.73
C GLY A 126 -5.21 -21.93 71.95
N THR A 127 -6.45 -22.06 72.41
CA THR A 127 -7.62 -21.50 71.72
C THR A 127 -8.49 -20.67 72.64
N VAL A 128 -8.99 -19.54 72.13
CA VAL A 128 -10.03 -18.73 72.76
C VAL A 128 -11.17 -18.55 71.75
N SER A 129 -12.39 -18.94 72.13
CA SER A 129 -13.60 -18.80 71.32
C SER A 129 -14.64 -18.00 72.10
N GLY A 130 -15.00 -16.83 71.58
CA GLY A 130 -15.86 -15.86 72.25
C GLY A 130 -15.10 -14.93 73.20
N GLY A 131 -15.81 -13.96 73.76
CA GLY A 131 -15.29 -13.01 74.74
C GLY A 131 -15.38 -11.56 74.26
N ILE A 132 -15.48 -10.64 75.21
CA ILE A 132 -15.58 -9.20 75.01
C ILE A 132 -14.36 -8.53 75.65
N ILE A 133 -13.56 -7.84 74.85
CA ILE A 133 -12.37 -7.08 75.29
C ILE A 133 -12.78 -5.61 75.39
N ASN A 134 -12.83 -5.08 76.61
CA ASN A 134 -13.16 -3.68 76.88
C ASN A 134 -11.91 -2.87 77.27
N SER A 135 -12.12 -1.61 77.66
CA SER A 135 -11.07 -0.68 78.06
C SER A 135 -10.07 -1.27 79.05
N GLY A 136 -8.79 -1.27 78.67
CA GLY A 136 -7.68 -1.73 79.51
C GLY A 136 -7.44 -3.25 79.48
N ALA A 137 -8.21 -4.00 78.70
CA ALA A 137 -8.01 -5.44 78.51
C ALA A 137 -7.19 -5.74 77.25
N LEU A 138 -6.33 -6.75 77.35
CA LEU A 138 -5.50 -7.26 76.26
C LEU A 138 -5.75 -8.77 76.11
N LEU A 139 -6.18 -9.19 74.92
CA LEU A 139 -6.11 -10.60 74.51
C LEU A 139 -4.89 -10.74 73.59
N TRP A 140 -3.87 -11.47 74.03
CA TRP A 140 -2.61 -11.57 73.31
C TRP A 140 -2.34 -13.00 72.85
N ALA A 141 -2.45 -13.25 71.55
CA ALA A 141 -2.09 -14.52 70.94
C ALA A 141 -0.66 -14.49 70.37
N THR A 142 0.10 -15.54 70.68
CA THR A 142 1.42 -15.81 70.11
C THR A 142 1.54 -17.28 69.69
N SER A 143 2.60 -17.61 68.96
CA SER A 143 2.81 -18.91 68.33
C SER A 143 1.58 -19.32 67.51
N ALA A 144 1.16 -20.59 67.52
CA ALA A 144 -0.01 -21.07 66.78
C ALA A 144 -1.36 -20.80 67.51
N GLY A 145 -1.43 -19.78 68.36
CA GLY A 145 -2.62 -19.47 69.14
C GLY A 145 -3.79 -19.02 68.26
N VAL A 146 -5.00 -19.49 68.57
CA VAL A 146 -6.21 -19.19 67.78
C VAL A 146 -7.23 -18.45 68.62
N VAL A 147 -7.68 -17.31 68.10
CA VAL A 147 -8.79 -16.51 68.64
C VAL A 147 -9.95 -16.58 67.67
N SER A 148 -11.16 -16.84 68.16
CA SER A 148 -12.36 -16.86 67.33
C SER A 148 -13.56 -16.19 67.99
N ASN A 149 -14.47 -15.59 67.22
CA ASN A 149 -15.75 -15.02 67.71
C ASN A 149 -15.60 -13.97 68.83
N VAL A 150 -14.48 -13.25 68.87
CA VAL A 150 -14.19 -12.22 69.89
C VAL A 150 -14.71 -10.85 69.45
N THR A 151 -15.26 -10.10 70.40
CA THR A 151 -15.62 -8.69 70.25
C THR A 151 -14.60 -7.79 70.95
N VAL A 152 -14.07 -6.80 70.24
CA VAL A 152 -13.13 -5.80 70.76
C VAL A 152 -13.83 -4.44 70.80
N ASN A 153 -13.99 -3.87 71.99
CA ASN A 153 -14.63 -2.58 72.22
C ASN A 153 -13.59 -1.47 72.50
N SER A 154 -14.07 -0.26 72.76
CA SER A 154 -13.26 0.93 73.02
C SER A 154 -12.12 0.68 74.02
N ASN A 155 -10.90 1.00 73.61
CA ASN A 155 -9.65 0.84 74.36
C ASN A 155 -9.31 -0.61 74.76
N GLY A 156 -9.97 -1.60 74.15
CA GLY A 156 -9.58 -3.01 74.19
C GLY A 156 -8.65 -3.36 73.05
N GLU A 157 -7.72 -4.28 73.28
CA GLU A 157 -6.77 -4.75 72.26
C GLU A 157 -6.79 -6.27 72.11
N LEU A 158 -6.94 -6.75 70.87
CA LEU A 158 -6.54 -8.09 70.45
C LEU A 158 -5.19 -7.98 69.72
N ARG A 159 -4.16 -8.62 70.25
CA ARG A 159 -2.80 -8.57 69.71
C ARG A 159 -2.37 -9.96 69.24
N LEU A 160 -1.87 -10.04 68.02
CA LEU A 160 -1.30 -11.26 67.43
C LEU A 160 0.18 -11.01 67.14
N THR A 161 1.11 -11.76 67.73
CA THR A 161 2.55 -11.60 67.45
C THR A 161 3.31 -12.91 67.55
N ASN A 162 4.35 -13.08 66.72
CA ASN A 162 5.33 -14.19 66.74
C ASN A 162 4.69 -15.57 66.45
N GLY A 163 5.17 -16.30 65.43
CA GLY A 163 4.89 -17.74 65.29
C GLY A 163 3.51 -18.16 64.73
N SER A 164 2.90 -17.33 63.90
CA SER A 164 1.66 -17.60 63.12
C SER A 164 0.32 -17.70 63.88
N PRO A 165 0.00 -16.75 64.78
CA PRO A 165 -1.29 -16.69 65.47
C PRO A 165 -2.44 -16.30 64.53
N SER A 166 -3.67 -16.71 64.88
CA SER A 166 -4.87 -16.51 64.06
C SER A 166 -6.00 -15.81 64.81
N ALA A 167 -6.66 -14.85 64.17
CA ALA A 167 -7.94 -14.28 64.59
C ALA A 167 -9.02 -14.56 63.55
N ILE A 168 -10.12 -15.19 63.96
CA ILE A 168 -11.17 -15.70 63.07
C ILE A 168 -12.53 -15.15 63.52
N SER A 169 -13.30 -14.57 62.61
CA SER A 169 -14.65 -14.06 62.90
C SER A 169 -14.69 -13.07 64.07
N THR A 170 -13.82 -12.06 64.03
CA THR A 170 -13.73 -11.05 65.09
C THR A 170 -14.57 -9.81 64.77
N THR A 171 -15.14 -9.17 65.79
CA THR A 171 -15.84 -7.90 65.65
C THR A 171 -15.06 -6.81 66.36
N ILE A 172 -14.68 -5.75 65.65
CA ILE A 172 -13.92 -4.62 66.18
C ILE A 172 -14.83 -3.39 66.18
N ASN A 173 -15.24 -2.95 67.36
CA ASN A 173 -16.12 -1.80 67.58
C ASN A 173 -15.32 -0.50 67.74
N ASN A 174 -16.04 0.63 67.86
CA ASN A 174 -15.45 1.97 67.99
C ASN A 174 -14.37 2.03 69.09
N GLY A 175 -13.15 2.43 68.72
CA GLY A 175 -11.98 2.52 69.60
C GLY A 175 -11.33 1.18 69.96
N GLY A 176 -11.81 0.05 69.44
CA GLY A 176 -11.18 -1.25 69.58
C GLY A 176 -10.04 -1.45 68.57
N LEU A 177 -9.01 -2.19 68.98
CA LEU A 177 -7.83 -2.46 68.16
C LEU A 177 -7.58 -3.96 67.99
N LEU A 178 -7.44 -4.42 66.75
CA LEU A 178 -6.76 -5.67 66.41
C LEU A 178 -5.38 -5.34 65.83
N SER A 179 -4.31 -5.65 66.56
CA SER A 179 -2.93 -5.47 66.10
C SER A 179 -2.36 -6.83 65.67
N ALA A 180 -2.35 -7.09 64.37
CA ALA A 180 -1.83 -8.32 63.78
C ALA A 180 -0.38 -8.13 63.29
N GLY A 181 0.57 -8.77 63.96
CA GLY A 181 1.99 -8.73 63.62
C GLY A 181 2.35 -9.61 62.42
N THR A 182 3.65 -9.71 62.14
CA THR A 182 4.19 -10.49 61.02
C THR A 182 3.76 -11.96 61.09
N ASN A 183 3.44 -12.54 59.93
CA ASN A 183 2.98 -13.94 59.77
C ASN A 183 1.67 -14.28 60.50
N SER A 184 0.91 -13.30 60.98
CA SER A 184 -0.40 -13.56 61.59
C SER A 184 -1.48 -13.77 60.54
N PHE A 185 -2.56 -14.45 60.92
CA PHE A 185 -3.73 -14.68 60.08
C PHE A 185 -4.94 -13.93 60.64
N VAL A 186 -5.65 -13.18 59.79
CA VAL A 186 -6.94 -12.57 60.11
C VAL A 186 -7.96 -13.07 59.09
N GLY A 187 -9.02 -13.72 59.55
CA GLY A 187 -10.03 -14.24 58.64
C GLY A 187 -11.35 -14.64 59.28
N GLY A 188 -12.00 -15.67 58.73
CA GLY A 188 -13.41 -15.93 59.02
C GLY A 188 -14.29 -14.79 58.51
N THR A 189 -15.35 -14.44 59.25
CA THR A 189 -16.17 -13.24 58.97
C THR A 189 -15.77 -12.13 59.94
N THR A 190 -14.70 -11.40 59.64
CA THR A 190 -14.24 -10.29 60.48
C THR A 190 -14.97 -9.00 60.12
N THR A 191 -15.51 -8.30 61.12
CA THR A 191 -16.23 -7.04 60.93
C THR A 191 -15.54 -5.92 61.71
N ILE A 192 -15.10 -4.89 60.99
CA ILE A 192 -14.52 -3.66 61.55
C ILE A 192 -15.61 -2.60 61.48
N ASN A 193 -16.27 -2.34 62.60
CA ASN A 193 -17.30 -1.30 62.69
C ASN A 193 -16.68 0.09 62.67
N SER A 194 -17.52 1.11 62.48
CA SER A 194 -17.07 2.52 62.47
C SER A 194 -16.25 2.85 63.73
N GLY A 195 -15.08 3.46 63.53
CA GLY A 195 -14.10 3.78 64.57
C GLY A 195 -13.28 2.60 65.10
N GLY A 196 -13.55 1.36 64.68
CA GLY A 196 -12.70 0.20 64.94
C GLY A 196 -11.47 0.19 64.04
N THR A 197 -10.36 -0.39 64.51
CA THR A 197 -9.10 -0.47 63.75
C THR A 197 -8.53 -1.88 63.72
N VAL A 198 -8.19 -2.35 62.52
CA VAL A 198 -7.30 -3.50 62.30
C VAL A 198 -5.99 -2.99 61.74
N ARG A 199 -4.88 -3.23 62.44
CA ARG A 199 -3.53 -2.91 61.98
C ARG A 199 -2.76 -4.20 61.74
N ALA A 200 -2.62 -4.55 60.46
CA ALA A 200 -1.86 -5.69 60.00
C ALA A 200 -0.41 -5.30 59.71
N ALA A 201 0.51 -6.26 59.81
CA ALA A 201 1.86 -6.09 59.31
C ALA A 201 1.84 -6.12 57.78
N ALA A 202 2.60 -5.22 57.16
CA ALA A 202 2.74 -5.19 55.71
C ALA A 202 3.25 -6.55 55.20
N THR A 203 2.74 -6.95 54.03
CA THR A 203 3.12 -8.12 53.21
C THR A 203 3.02 -9.51 53.85
N THR A 204 3.00 -9.62 55.17
CA THR A 204 3.16 -10.90 55.91
C THR A 204 1.93 -11.30 56.71
N THR A 205 1.03 -10.37 57.02
CA THR A 205 -0.28 -10.73 57.59
C THR A 205 -1.20 -11.19 56.47
N VAL A 206 -1.74 -12.40 56.61
CA VAL A 206 -2.68 -12.97 55.64
C VAL A 206 -4.11 -12.58 56.01
N LEU A 207 -4.79 -11.92 55.09
CA LEU A 207 -6.22 -11.65 55.13
C LEU A 207 -6.94 -12.71 54.29
N SER A 208 -7.82 -13.48 54.91
CA SER A 208 -8.58 -14.55 54.24
C SER A 208 -10.03 -14.59 54.74
N GLY A 209 -10.91 -15.36 54.09
CA GLY A 209 -12.34 -15.33 54.39
C GLY A 209 -12.99 -14.02 53.96
N VAL A 210 -13.87 -13.46 54.79
CA VAL A 210 -14.61 -12.21 54.53
C VAL A 210 -14.24 -11.17 55.58
N ILE A 211 -13.75 -10.01 55.13
CA ILE A 211 -13.47 -8.86 55.99
C ILE A 211 -14.36 -7.71 55.56
N ASN A 212 -15.31 -7.33 56.42
CA ASN A 212 -16.17 -6.16 56.22
C ASN A 212 -15.61 -4.99 57.01
N THR A 213 -15.21 -3.90 56.35
CA THR A 213 -14.69 -2.71 57.03
C THR A 213 -15.54 -1.47 56.79
N TYR A 214 -16.19 -1.02 57.87
CA TYR A 214 -16.79 0.31 58.06
C TYR A 214 -15.87 1.23 58.89
N GLY A 215 -14.81 0.66 59.49
CA GLY A 215 -13.74 1.36 60.21
C GLY A 215 -12.44 1.40 59.41
N THR A 216 -11.31 1.25 60.08
CA THR A 216 -9.97 1.35 59.46
C THR A 216 -9.29 -0.02 59.35
N LEU A 217 -8.84 -0.38 58.14
CA LEU A 217 -7.94 -1.49 57.86
C LEU A 217 -6.59 -0.93 57.39
N VAL A 218 -5.52 -1.20 58.13
CA VAL A 218 -4.16 -0.78 57.78
C VAL A 218 -3.33 -2.00 57.40
N SER A 219 -2.84 -2.02 56.16
CA SER A 219 -1.95 -3.03 55.58
C SER A 219 -2.57 -4.44 55.51
N GLY A 220 -1.73 -5.44 55.23
CA GLY A 220 -2.10 -6.85 55.08
C GLY A 220 -2.16 -7.31 53.63
N THR A 221 -2.10 -8.62 53.42
CA THR A 221 -2.16 -9.25 52.10
C THR A 221 -3.44 -10.07 51.98
N VAL A 222 -4.32 -9.71 51.05
CA VAL A 222 -5.49 -10.52 50.68
C VAL A 222 -5.02 -11.73 49.89
N ALA A 223 -5.09 -12.91 50.52
CA ALA A 223 -4.69 -14.16 49.89
C ALA A 223 -5.84 -14.81 49.10
N SER A 224 -5.56 -15.95 48.47
CA SER A 224 -6.58 -16.77 47.82
C SER A 224 -7.72 -17.12 48.79
N GLY A 225 -8.96 -16.93 48.34
CA GLY A 225 -10.17 -17.08 49.16
C GLY A 225 -10.43 -15.92 50.13
N GLY A 226 -9.56 -14.91 50.17
CA GLY A 226 -9.78 -13.66 50.90
C GLY A 226 -10.62 -12.67 50.11
N ASN A 227 -11.61 -12.09 50.79
CA ASN A 227 -12.53 -11.09 50.27
C ASN A 227 -12.58 -9.93 51.27
N VAL A 228 -12.02 -8.77 50.88
CA VAL A 228 -12.11 -7.55 51.68
C VAL A 228 -13.14 -6.62 51.07
N PHE A 229 -14.10 -6.16 51.87
CA PHE A 229 -15.11 -5.19 51.51
C PHE A 229 -14.89 -3.90 52.32
N VAL A 230 -14.44 -2.85 51.65
CA VAL A 230 -14.37 -1.49 52.20
C VAL A 230 -15.69 -0.80 51.93
N LEU A 231 -16.50 -0.70 52.97
CA LEU A 231 -17.90 -0.27 52.92
C LEU A 231 -18.03 1.21 53.30
N ASN A 232 -19.27 1.71 53.38
CA ASN A 232 -19.56 3.12 53.64
C ASN A 232 -18.82 3.66 54.88
N GLY A 233 -18.01 4.71 54.68
CA GLY A 233 -17.20 5.35 55.71
C GLY A 233 -15.93 4.59 56.11
N GLY A 234 -15.74 3.37 55.61
CA GLY A 234 -14.55 2.56 55.85
C GLY A 234 -13.33 3.08 55.10
N VAL A 235 -12.15 2.89 55.71
CA VAL A 235 -10.85 3.25 55.13
C VAL A 235 -9.94 2.04 55.11
N GLY A 236 -9.54 1.61 53.92
CA GLY A 236 -8.43 0.68 53.71
C GLY A 236 -7.15 1.45 53.37
N SER A 237 -6.00 1.05 53.93
CA SER A 237 -4.73 1.70 53.60
C SER A 237 -3.61 0.67 53.39
N ASN A 238 -2.81 0.84 52.35
CA ASN A 238 -1.63 0.02 52.03
C ASN A 238 -1.88 -1.49 51.99
N THR A 239 -3.10 -1.91 51.63
CA THR A 239 -3.42 -3.34 51.47
C THR A 239 -2.85 -3.87 50.15
N THR A 240 -2.31 -5.08 50.18
CA THR A 240 -1.87 -5.81 48.98
C THR A 240 -2.90 -6.88 48.62
N VAL A 241 -3.33 -6.93 47.36
CA VAL A 241 -4.15 -8.02 46.83
C VAL A 241 -3.23 -9.03 46.15
N GLY A 242 -3.06 -10.17 46.81
CA GLY A 242 -2.27 -11.30 46.34
C GLY A 242 -3.05 -12.20 45.39
N THR A 243 -2.45 -13.35 45.04
CA THR A 243 -2.99 -14.28 44.03
C THR A 243 -4.42 -14.70 44.37
N SER A 244 -5.34 -14.51 43.43
CA SER A 244 -6.77 -14.82 43.55
C SER A 244 -7.49 -14.13 44.73
N GLY A 245 -6.90 -13.10 45.34
CA GLY A 245 -7.56 -12.29 46.36
C GLY A 245 -8.56 -11.30 45.74
N VAL A 246 -9.61 -10.95 46.49
CA VAL A 246 -10.64 -10.01 46.06
C VAL A 246 -10.73 -8.82 47.01
N TYR A 247 -10.70 -7.61 46.46
CA TYR A 247 -10.83 -6.36 47.19
C TYR A 247 -11.94 -5.50 46.58
N SER A 248 -13.00 -5.23 47.33
CA SER A 248 -14.14 -4.45 46.85
C SER A 248 -14.30 -3.17 47.66
N VAL A 249 -14.50 -2.04 46.98
CA VAL A 249 -14.69 -0.72 47.59
C VAL A 249 -16.06 -0.19 47.16
N SER A 250 -16.96 0.03 48.12
CA SER A 250 -18.33 0.52 47.89
C SER A 250 -18.72 1.50 49.00
N GLY A 251 -18.81 2.79 48.68
CA GLY A 251 -18.99 3.90 49.64
C GLY A 251 -17.80 4.19 50.56
N GLY A 252 -16.73 3.40 50.50
CA GLY A 252 -15.51 3.55 51.30
C GLY A 252 -14.32 4.10 50.51
N THR A 253 -13.18 4.25 51.16
CA THR A 253 -11.92 4.74 50.55
C THR A 253 -10.77 3.76 50.76
N ALA A 254 -10.05 3.41 49.70
CA ALA A 254 -8.79 2.68 49.77
C ALA A 254 -7.62 3.59 49.35
N ILE A 255 -6.58 3.67 50.17
CA ILE A 255 -5.40 4.52 49.95
C ILE A 255 -4.16 3.64 49.77
N GLY A 256 -3.42 3.80 48.67
CA GLY A 256 -2.20 3.02 48.43
C GLY A 256 -2.46 1.53 48.17
N LEU A 257 -3.61 1.19 47.56
CA LEU A 257 -3.93 -0.21 47.25
C LEU A 257 -2.92 -0.77 46.24
N THR A 258 -2.33 -1.92 46.55
CA THR A 258 -1.44 -2.66 45.62
C THR A 258 -2.15 -3.90 45.09
N VAL A 259 -2.24 -4.06 43.78
CA VAL A 259 -2.79 -5.26 43.11
C VAL A 259 -1.66 -5.94 42.35
N SER A 260 -1.14 -7.04 42.91
CA SER A 260 0.11 -7.67 42.44
C SER A 260 0.04 -9.20 42.33
N GLY A 261 -1.08 -9.83 42.68
CA GLY A 261 -1.27 -11.27 42.51
C GLY A 261 -1.79 -11.66 41.13
N ALA A 262 -1.44 -12.86 40.66
CA ALA A 262 -2.11 -13.44 39.51
C ALA A 262 -3.60 -13.66 39.81
N ALA A 263 -4.48 -13.29 38.88
CA ALA A 263 -5.94 -13.31 39.07
C ALA A 263 -6.45 -12.51 40.29
N ALA A 264 -5.64 -11.61 40.86
CA ALA A 264 -6.10 -10.66 41.87
C ALA A 264 -7.18 -9.76 41.27
N SER A 265 -8.24 -9.46 42.02
CA SER A 265 -9.33 -8.62 41.53
C SER A 265 -9.65 -7.50 42.50
N ALA A 266 -9.71 -6.28 41.99
CA ALA A 266 -10.22 -5.12 42.71
C ALA A 266 -11.47 -4.56 42.01
N TYR A 267 -12.54 -4.31 42.77
CA TYR A 267 -13.78 -3.73 42.28
C TYR A 267 -14.06 -2.40 42.99
N VAL A 268 -14.34 -1.36 42.22
CA VAL A 268 -14.72 -0.04 42.77
C VAL A 268 -16.13 0.26 42.29
N ALA A 269 -17.08 0.22 43.22
CA ALA A 269 -18.50 0.44 42.95
C ALA A 269 -18.95 1.82 43.47
N ASP A 270 -20.25 2.04 43.50
CA ASP A 270 -20.87 3.32 43.84
C ASP A 270 -20.32 3.93 45.15
N GLY A 271 -19.93 5.21 45.07
CA GLY A 271 -19.29 5.95 46.16
C GLY A 271 -17.91 5.44 46.60
N GLY A 272 -17.39 4.37 46.01
CA GLY A 272 -16.09 3.81 46.32
C GLY A 272 -14.95 4.60 45.69
N VAL A 273 -13.86 4.80 46.44
CA VAL A 273 -12.68 5.53 45.95
C VAL A 273 -11.42 4.71 46.19
N ILE A 274 -10.60 4.53 45.16
CA ILE A 274 -9.19 4.15 45.30
C ILE A 274 -8.31 5.37 45.01
N SER A 275 -7.42 5.71 45.93
CA SER A 275 -6.42 6.77 45.78
C SER A 275 -5.00 6.19 45.84
N GLY A 276 -4.19 6.39 44.80
CA GLY A 276 -2.82 5.86 44.74
C GLY A 276 -2.76 4.36 44.46
N LEU A 277 -3.47 3.88 43.44
CA LEU A 277 -3.43 2.48 43.01
C LEU A 277 -2.03 2.10 42.50
N THR A 278 -1.50 0.95 42.89
CA THR A 278 -0.31 0.33 42.26
C THR A 278 -0.70 -1.03 41.70
N GLN A 279 -0.80 -1.16 40.39
CA GLN A 279 -1.11 -2.42 39.71
C GLN A 279 0.13 -2.89 38.95
N SER A 280 0.72 -4.03 39.34
CA SER A 280 2.08 -4.41 38.91
C SER A 280 2.23 -5.83 38.32
N ALA A 281 1.17 -6.65 38.33
CA ALA A 281 1.14 -8.00 37.78
C ALA A 281 -0.30 -8.41 37.43
N ALA A 282 -0.48 -9.54 36.70
CA ALA A 282 -1.72 -10.02 36.07
C ALA A 282 -2.99 -10.11 36.95
N GLY A 283 -3.46 -8.96 37.41
CA GLY A 283 -4.68 -8.74 38.16
C GLY A 283 -5.57 -7.72 37.46
N LEU A 284 -6.84 -7.73 37.82
CA LEU A 284 -7.90 -6.91 37.28
C LEU A 284 -8.27 -5.82 38.27
N VAL A 285 -8.43 -4.58 37.80
CA VAL A 285 -9.13 -3.53 38.54
C VAL A 285 -10.32 -3.09 37.68
N ALA A 286 -11.53 -3.19 38.21
CA ALA A 286 -12.75 -2.80 37.52
C ALA A 286 -13.44 -1.64 38.26
N VAL A 287 -13.53 -0.50 37.59
CA VAL A 287 -14.23 0.69 38.06
C VAL A 287 -15.64 0.67 37.47
N GLN A 288 -16.63 0.48 38.32
CA GLN A 288 -18.05 0.38 37.97
C GLN A 288 -18.73 1.75 38.13
N ASN A 289 -20.04 1.80 37.88
CA ASN A 289 -20.84 3.01 38.02
C ASN A 289 -20.68 3.64 39.41
N GLY A 290 -20.36 4.94 39.46
CA GLY A 290 -20.16 5.70 40.69
C GLY A 290 -18.81 5.47 41.38
N GLY A 291 -18.01 4.50 40.92
CA GLY A 291 -16.67 4.24 41.45
C GLY A 291 -15.61 5.18 40.87
N THR A 292 -14.59 5.49 41.68
CA THR A 292 -13.46 6.33 41.28
C THR A 292 -12.11 5.69 41.59
N VAL A 293 -11.21 5.64 40.61
CA VAL A 293 -9.79 5.36 40.80
C VAL A 293 -9.01 6.62 40.44
N SER A 294 -8.17 7.10 41.36
CA SER A 294 -7.43 8.35 41.22
C SER A 294 -5.97 8.20 41.64
N GLY A 295 -5.05 8.59 40.77
CA GLY A 295 -3.62 8.57 41.07
C GLY A 295 -3.01 7.18 41.19
N GLY A 296 -1.73 7.07 40.82
CA GLY A 296 -0.95 5.85 40.99
C GLY A 296 -0.40 5.30 39.67
N THR A 297 -0.05 4.01 39.66
CA THR A 297 0.65 3.34 38.56
C THR A 297 -0.07 2.08 38.07
N VAL A 298 -0.08 1.88 36.75
CA VAL A 298 -0.51 0.63 36.09
C VAL A 298 0.64 0.16 35.19
N ALA A 299 1.27 -0.96 35.54
CA ALA A 299 2.47 -1.45 34.88
C ALA A 299 2.57 -2.98 34.96
N GLY A 300 3.38 -3.59 34.10
CA GLY A 300 3.64 -5.02 34.13
C GLY A 300 2.62 -5.84 33.32
N ALA A 301 3.08 -6.94 32.74
CA ALA A 301 2.32 -7.71 31.78
C ALA A 301 0.99 -8.26 32.37
N GLY A 302 -0.09 -8.12 31.60
CA GLY A 302 -1.41 -8.62 31.98
C GLY A 302 -2.16 -7.76 33.00
N THR A 303 -1.70 -6.54 33.29
CA THR A 303 -2.44 -5.60 34.15
C THR A 303 -3.53 -4.89 33.38
N TRP A 304 -4.78 -5.04 33.84
CA TRP A 304 -5.94 -4.43 33.20
C TRP A 304 -6.72 -3.56 34.18
N LEU A 305 -6.83 -2.27 33.86
CA LEU A 305 -7.71 -1.32 34.54
C LEU A 305 -8.91 -0.99 33.65
N TYR A 306 -10.09 -1.54 33.99
CA TYR A 306 -11.33 -1.30 33.26
C TYR A 306 -12.08 -0.11 33.84
N ALA A 307 -12.27 0.92 33.02
CA ALA A 307 -13.25 1.97 33.26
C ALA A 307 -14.57 1.56 32.59
N ASN A 308 -15.54 1.11 33.39
CA ASN A 308 -16.86 0.74 32.90
C ASN A 308 -17.82 1.95 32.89
N SER A 309 -19.01 1.78 32.32
CA SER A 309 -20.02 2.85 32.25
C SER A 309 -20.31 3.46 33.63
N GLY A 310 -20.20 4.79 33.73
CA GLY A 310 -20.34 5.57 34.96
C GLY A 310 -19.13 5.53 35.91
N GLY A 311 -18.07 4.79 35.59
CA GLY A 311 -16.83 4.75 36.38
C GLY A 311 -15.85 5.85 35.99
N THR A 312 -15.07 6.32 36.96
CA THR A 312 -14.07 7.39 36.78
C THR A 312 -12.64 6.89 37.01
N VAL A 313 -11.75 7.08 36.04
CA VAL A 313 -10.31 6.80 36.15
C VAL A 313 -9.51 8.05 35.84
N THR A 314 -8.73 8.54 36.80
CA THR A 314 -8.00 9.80 36.65
C THR A 314 -6.60 9.80 37.26
N GLY A 315 -5.68 10.56 36.67
CA GLY A 315 -4.34 10.77 37.24
C GLY A 315 -3.44 9.52 37.27
N MET A 316 -3.74 8.49 36.48
CA MET A 316 -2.93 7.27 36.43
C MET A 316 -1.68 7.46 35.57
N SER A 317 -0.55 6.89 36.00
CA SER A 317 0.65 6.72 35.19
C SER A 317 0.70 5.29 34.65
N VAL A 318 0.53 5.12 33.34
CA VAL A 318 0.52 3.81 32.67
C VAL A 318 1.83 3.61 31.93
N SER A 319 2.55 2.54 32.22
CA SER A 319 3.84 2.22 31.59
C SER A 319 3.89 0.79 31.07
N SER A 320 5.07 0.31 30.64
CA SER A 320 5.27 -0.98 29.98
C SER A 320 4.45 -2.14 30.56
N GLY A 321 3.56 -2.69 29.74
CA GLY A 321 2.68 -3.82 30.08
C GLY A 321 1.36 -3.43 30.74
N GLY A 322 1.24 -2.18 31.20
CA GLY A 322 0.03 -1.58 31.74
C GLY A 322 -1.00 -1.24 30.68
N GLN A 323 -2.27 -1.46 31.00
CA GLN A 323 -3.39 -1.21 30.08
C GLN A 323 -4.59 -0.58 30.78
N ILE A 324 -5.13 0.51 30.20
CA ILE A 324 -6.45 1.04 30.54
C ILE A 324 -7.44 0.64 29.45
N ASN A 325 -8.57 0.04 29.86
CA ASN A 325 -9.68 -0.32 29.00
C ASN A 325 -10.84 0.65 29.23
N VAL A 326 -11.19 1.42 28.21
CA VAL A 326 -12.20 2.47 28.26
C VAL A 326 -13.47 1.96 27.59
N ASN A 327 -14.52 1.76 28.38
CA ASN A 327 -15.85 1.44 27.85
C ASN A 327 -16.69 2.70 27.67
N SER A 328 -17.75 2.58 26.87
CA SER A 328 -18.73 3.66 26.66
C SER A 328 -19.33 4.12 27.99
N GLY A 329 -19.48 5.45 28.15
CA GLY A 329 -20.05 6.08 29.34
C GLY A 329 -19.11 6.20 30.54
N SER A 330 -17.83 5.81 30.42
CA SER A 330 -16.82 6.04 31.47
C SER A 330 -16.19 7.43 31.38
N THR A 331 -15.62 7.92 32.49
CA THR A 331 -14.84 9.17 32.53
C THR A 331 -13.37 8.86 32.77
N VAL A 332 -12.55 8.92 31.71
CA VAL A 332 -11.12 8.60 31.78
C VAL A 332 -10.30 9.82 31.38
N THR A 333 -9.69 10.49 32.37
CA THR A 333 -9.11 11.83 32.19
C THR A 333 -7.77 11.98 32.92
N SER A 334 -6.92 12.90 32.49
CA SER A 334 -5.67 13.28 33.20
C SER A 334 -4.70 12.12 33.44
N ASN A 335 -4.81 11.02 32.69
CA ASN A 335 -3.89 9.90 32.77
C ASN A 335 -2.68 10.16 31.87
N THR A 336 -1.49 9.72 32.28
CA THR A 336 -0.28 9.75 31.47
C THR A 336 0.04 8.36 30.96
N ILE A 337 0.02 8.17 29.65
CA ILE A 337 0.36 6.91 29.00
C ILE A 337 1.78 7.04 28.44
N GLY A 338 2.68 6.23 29.02
CA GLY A 338 4.10 6.21 28.78
C GLY A 338 4.57 5.13 27.83
N ASN A 339 5.89 4.94 27.78
CA ASN A 339 6.54 3.91 26.98
C ASN A 339 6.02 2.50 27.32
N GLY A 340 5.44 1.83 26.32
CA GLY A 340 4.87 0.49 26.43
C GLY A 340 3.52 0.43 27.15
N GLY A 341 2.97 1.58 27.57
CA GLY A 341 1.64 1.71 28.14
C GLY A 341 0.57 1.67 27.05
N GLN A 342 -0.54 1.01 27.35
CA GLN A 342 -1.62 0.76 26.40
C GLN A 342 -2.91 1.47 26.82
N TYR A 343 -3.60 2.05 25.83
CA TYR A 343 -4.89 2.73 26.01
C TYR A 343 -5.92 2.22 25.01
N PHE A 344 -6.84 1.38 25.48
CA PHE A 344 -7.79 0.67 24.63
C PHE A 344 -9.17 1.32 24.74
N VAL A 345 -9.63 1.94 23.67
CA VAL A 345 -10.98 2.49 23.57
C VAL A 345 -11.88 1.40 23.00
N LEU A 346 -12.62 0.73 23.88
CA LEU A 346 -13.55 -0.36 23.53
C LEU A 346 -14.93 0.17 23.13
N GLY A 347 -15.27 1.38 23.58
CA GLY A 347 -16.50 2.10 23.28
C GLY A 347 -16.38 3.58 23.64
N GLY A 348 -17.22 4.42 23.03
CA GLY A 348 -17.16 5.88 23.19
C GLY A 348 -16.20 6.56 22.22
N VAL A 349 -15.77 7.77 22.56
CA VAL A 349 -14.97 8.64 21.68
C VAL A 349 -13.71 9.10 22.41
N LEU A 350 -12.54 8.88 21.80
CA LEU A 350 -11.31 9.57 22.17
C LEU A 350 -11.22 10.89 21.40
N ASP A 351 -11.15 12.01 22.11
CA ASP A 351 -11.01 13.35 21.54
C ASP A 351 -9.77 14.07 22.14
N SER A 352 -9.19 15.03 21.43
CA SER A 352 -8.16 15.94 21.99
C SER A 352 -8.69 16.77 23.17
N ALA A 353 -10.00 16.92 23.32
CA ALA A 353 -10.57 17.48 24.56
C ALA A 353 -10.32 16.57 25.79
N SER A 354 -9.91 15.32 25.61
CA SER A 354 -9.48 14.47 26.71
C SER A 354 -8.19 15.03 27.33
N THR A 355 -8.14 15.16 28.65
CA THR A 355 -6.95 15.64 29.36
C THR A 355 -5.87 14.55 29.53
N ASN A 356 -6.02 13.41 28.87
CA ASN A 356 -5.01 12.35 28.91
C ASN A 356 -3.77 12.76 28.10
N THR A 357 -2.59 12.47 28.63
CA THR A 357 -1.31 12.76 28.00
C THR A 357 -0.71 11.47 27.45
N PHE A 358 -0.49 11.42 26.14
CA PHE A 358 0.19 10.30 25.47
C PHE A 358 1.62 10.71 25.11
N THR A 359 2.59 9.99 25.65
CA THR A 359 4.03 10.27 25.42
C THR A 359 4.67 9.20 24.55
N SER A 360 5.93 9.40 24.15
CA SER A 360 6.63 8.47 23.26
C SER A 360 6.61 7.03 23.78
N GLY A 361 6.20 6.10 22.91
CA GLY A 361 6.01 4.68 23.19
C GLY A 361 4.62 4.31 23.69
N ALA A 362 3.70 5.27 23.82
CA ALA A 362 2.29 5.00 24.09
C ALA A 362 1.61 4.32 22.90
N ASP A 363 0.71 3.39 23.19
CA ASP A 363 0.00 2.59 22.19
C ASP A 363 -1.53 2.67 22.39
N ILE A 364 -2.19 3.37 21.48
CA ILE A 364 -3.63 3.62 21.51
C ILE A 364 -4.31 2.66 20.54
N LYS A 365 -5.30 1.92 21.02
CA LYS A 365 -6.10 1.00 20.20
C LYS A 365 -7.57 1.37 20.27
N ILE A 366 -8.15 1.72 19.12
CA ILE A 366 -9.60 1.91 18.94
C ILE A 366 -10.16 0.58 18.45
N THR A 367 -11.13 0.02 19.17
CA THR A 367 -11.69 -1.31 18.89
C THR A 367 -13.15 -1.40 19.37
N GLY A 368 -13.87 -2.45 18.98
CA GLY A 368 -15.25 -2.65 19.43
C GLY A 368 -16.16 -1.56 18.86
N SER A 369 -16.87 -0.83 19.73
CA SER A 369 -17.67 0.33 19.33
C SER A 369 -16.98 1.67 19.58
N GLY A 370 -15.66 1.65 19.80
CA GLY A 370 -14.85 2.85 20.01
C GLY A 370 -14.63 3.66 18.73
N SER A 371 -14.35 4.95 18.91
CA SER A 371 -13.94 5.87 17.85
C SER A 371 -12.90 6.87 18.36
N VAL A 372 -12.21 7.54 17.44
CA VAL A 372 -11.32 8.65 17.74
C VAL A 372 -11.65 9.83 16.83
N GLN A 373 -11.68 11.03 17.38
CA GLN A 373 -11.95 12.25 16.62
C GLN A 373 -11.06 13.41 17.05
N ASN A 374 -10.72 14.30 16.12
CA ASN A 374 -9.97 15.53 16.39
C ASN A 374 -8.67 15.29 17.17
N PHE A 375 -8.03 14.13 16.99
CA PHE A 375 -6.93 13.66 17.84
C PHE A 375 -5.57 13.88 17.17
N THR A 376 -4.58 14.35 17.92
CA THR A 376 -3.20 14.48 17.42
C THR A 376 -2.34 13.31 17.89
N VAL A 377 -1.83 12.52 16.95
CA VAL A 377 -0.85 11.46 17.18
C VAL A 377 0.55 12.08 17.23
N ASN A 378 1.06 12.31 18.44
CA ASN A 378 2.36 12.93 18.69
C ASN A 378 3.55 12.00 18.44
N SER A 379 4.77 12.55 18.50
CA SER A 379 6.02 11.81 18.31
C SER A 379 6.11 10.57 19.19
N GLY A 380 6.35 9.41 18.56
CA GLY A 380 6.49 8.13 19.23
C GLY A 380 5.18 7.51 19.71
N VAL A 381 4.03 8.16 19.49
CA VAL A 381 2.71 7.60 19.81
C VAL A 381 2.20 6.76 18.64
N GLY A 382 1.69 5.58 18.94
CA GLY A 382 0.97 4.73 17.98
C GLY A 382 -0.54 4.83 18.17
N LEU A 383 -1.28 5.04 17.09
CA LEU A 383 -2.74 4.96 17.04
C LEU A 383 -3.15 3.82 16.10
N ARG A 384 -3.98 2.89 16.59
CA ARG A 384 -4.50 1.76 15.81
C ARG A 384 -6.01 1.86 15.66
N ILE A 385 -6.48 1.95 14.43
CA ILE A 385 -7.90 1.87 14.05
C ILE A 385 -8.19 0.43 13.61
N GLN A 386 -8.98 -0.29 14.41
CA GLN A 386 -9.30 -1.70 14.17
C GLN A 386 -10.58 -1.89 13.35
N ASP A 387 -10.92 -3.15 13.08
CA ASP A 387 -12.14 -3.57 12.40
C ASP A 387 -13.40 -2.93 12.99
N GLY A 388 -14.26 -2.39 12.12
CA GLY A 388 -15.52 -1.74 12.47
C GLY A 388 -15.39 -0.36 13.14
N THR A 389 -14.16 0.13 13.39
CA THR A 389 -13.93 1.41 14.06
C THR A 389 -13.54 2.54 13.12
N THR A 390 -13.77 3.77 13.58
CA THR A 390 -13.51 4.98 12.78
C THR A 390 -12.58 5.96 13.49
N GLY A 391 -11.59 6.47 12.76
CA GLY A 391 -10.84 7.68 13.09
C GLY A 391 -11.31 8.86 12.24
N SER A 392 -11.51 10.03 12.85
CA SER A 392 -11.97 11.24 12.16
C SER A 392 -11.09 12.44 12.52
N ASN A 393 -10.67 13.24 11.54
CA ASN A 393 -9.85 14.43 11.77
C ASN A 393 -8.57 14.12 12.59
N VAL A 394 -7.92 13.00 12.33
CA VAL A 394 -6.69 12.60 13.02
C VAL A 394 -5.52 13.39 12.43
N VAL A 395 -4.73 14.04 13.27
CA VAL A 395 -3.50 14.72 12.86
C VAL A 395 -2.31 13.85 13.24
N VAL A 396 -1.56 13.35 12.25
CA VAL A 396 -0.36 12.54 12.49
C VAL A 396 0.85 13.47 12.44
N ALA A 397 1.37 13.82 13.63
CA ALA A 397 2.49 14.75 13.78
C ALA A 397 3.85 14.07 13.51
N ASN A 398 4.93 14.85 13.60
CA ASN A 398 6.29 14.35 13.43
C ASN A 398 6.59 13.16 14.36
N GLY A 399 6.99 12.03 13.80
CA GLY A 399 7.27 10.80 14.55
C GLY A 399 6.02 10.06 15.05
N GLY A 400 4.81 10.57 14.81
CA GLY A 400 3.56 9.89 15.11
C GLY A 400 3.23 8.82 14.08
N SER A 401 2.53 7.76 14.51
CA SER A 401 2.11 6.67 13.63
C SER A 401 0.63 6.35 13.79
N GLU A 402 -0.15 6.54 12.73
CA GLU A 402 -1.51 6.02 12.61
C GLU A 402 -1.48 4.73 11.77
N ARG A 403 -2.17 3.69 12.23
CA ARG A 403 -2.32 2.42 11.50
C ARG A 403 -3.78 2.01 11.41
N VAL A 404 -4.28 1.92 10.19
CA VAL A 404 -5.62 1.44 9.87
C VAL A 404 -5.52 -0.04 9.49
N PHE A 405 -6.16 -0.90 10.27
CA PHE A 405 -6.20 -2.34 10.05
C PHE A 405 -7.36 -2.73 9.13
N SER A 406 -7.44 -4.03 8.77
CA SER A 406 -8.55 -4.59 8.01
C SER A 406 -9.90 -4.23 8.64
N GLY A 407 -10.82 -3.69 7.84
CA GLY A 407 -12.15 -3.25 8.28
C GLY A 407 -12.19 -1.93 9.06
N GLY A 408 -11.02 -1.36 9.40
CA GLY A 408 -10.93 -0.03 10.00
C GLY A 408 -11.05 1.08 8.96
N THR A 409 -11.60 2.22 9.36
CA THR A 409 -11.75 3.41 8.51
C THR A 409 -11.14 4.64 9.17
N THR A 410 -10.35 5.41 8.43
CA THR A 410 -9.98 6.77 8.84
C THR A 410 -10.47 7.79 7.83
N ASN A 411 -10.97 8.92 8.30
CA ASN A 411 -11.56 9.98 7.48
C ASN A 411 -10.97 11.33 7.86
N SER A 412 -10.54 12.09 6.85
CA SER A 412 -9.99 13.44 7.03
C SER A 412 -8.71 13.47 7.87
N SER A 413 -7.90 12.40 7.82
CA SER A 413 -6.58 12.40 8.43
C SER A 413 -5.65 13.42 7.76
N THR A 414 -4.86 14.13 8.56
CA THR A 414 -3.81 15.03 8.08
C THR A 414 -2.44 14.52 8.55
N ILE A 415 -1.57 14.16 7.60
CA ILE A 415 -0.22 13.69 7.88
C ILE A 415 0.74 14.87 7.74
N LEU A 416 1.36 15.27 8.84
CA LEU A 416 2.35 16.35 8.88
C LEU A 416 3.77 15.82 8.56
N SER A 417 4.74 16.73 8.51
CA SER A 417 6.15 16.39 8.27
C SER A 417 6.68 15.35 9.25
N GLY A 418 7.14 14.21 8.73
CA GLY A 418 7.64 13.05 9.48
C GLY A 418 6.55 12.23 10.17
N GLY A 419 5.27 12.51 9.94
CA GLY A 419 4.17 11.65 10.35
C GLY A 419 3.97 10.49 9.37
N THR A 420 3.47 9.36 9.87
CA THR A 420 3.20 8.17 9.04
C THR A 420 1.79 7.63 9.26
N LEU A 421 1.03 7.50 8.19
CA LEU A 421 -0.20 6.69 8.13
C LEU A 421 0.07 5.41 7.36
N THR A 422 -0.28 4.26 7.93
CA THR A 422 -0.26 2.96 7.24
C THR A 422 -1.67 2.39 7.16
N VAL A 423 -2.12 2.06 5.95
CA VAL A 423 -3.39 1.39 5.68
C VAL A 423 -3.10 -0.04 5.27
N SER A 424 -3.60 -0.99 6.06
CA SER A 424 -3.45 -2.42 5.83
C SER A 424 -4.45 -2.91 4.78
N ALA A 425 -4.29 -4.14 4.29
CA ALA A 425 -5.26 -4.76 3.39
C ALA A 425 -6.69 -4.68 3.96
N ASN A 426 -7.67 -4.32 3.12
CA ASN A 426 -9.07 -4.06 3.48
C ASN A 426 -9.29 -2.94 4.50
N GLY A 427 -8.27 -2.13 4.80
CA GLY A 427 -8.42 -0.86 5.52
C GLY A 427 -8.80 0.26 4.57
N THR A 428 -9.46 1.29 5.09
CA THR A 428 -9.93 2.43 4.29
C THR A 428 -9.41 3.75 4.86
N ALA A 429 -8.75 4.55 4.04
CA ALA A 429 -8.41 5.94 4.34
C ALA A 429 -9.10 6.87 3.33
N LEU A 430 -9.91 7.80 3.82
CA LEU A 430 -10.67 8.74 3.01
C LEU A 430 -10.27 10.17 3.32
N ASN A 431 -10.27 11.03 2.29
CA ASN A 431 -10.04 12.47 2.42
C ASN A 431 -8.71 12.79 3.14
N THR A 432 -7.70 11.94 2.96
CA THR A 432 -6.41 12.10 3.66
C THR A 432 -5.61 13.21 3.01
N THR A 433 -5.06 14.12 3.81
CA THR A 433 -4.11 15.15 3.35
C THR A 433 -2.70 14.78 3.78
N VAL A 434 -1.80 14.59 2.82
CA VAL A 434 -0.38 14.28 3.04
C VAL A 434 0.44 15.54 2.80
N LYS A 435 0.98 16.17 3.86
CA LYS A 435 1.82 17.37 3.75
C LYS A 435 3.29 17.02 3.48
N SER A 436 4.12 18.05 3.28
CA SER A 436 5.56 17.92 3.05
C SER A 436 6.23 16.97 4.05
N SER A 437 6.93 15.96 3.52
CA SER A 437 7.62 14.91 4.27
C SER A 437 6.73 14.04 5.15
N GLY A 438 5.41 14.14 5.01
CA GLY A 438 4.45 13.17 5.54
C GLY A 438 4.36 11.96 4.60
N THR A 439 4.08 10.79 5.16
CA THR A 439 3.99 9.55 4.37
C THR A 439 2.69 8.78 4.62
N LEU A 440 2.01 8.43 3.53
CA LEU A 440 0.92 7.47 3.50
C LEU A 440 1.38 6.18 2.81
N PHE A 441 1.40 5.08 3.55
CA PHE A 441 1.63 3.73 3.02
C PHE A 441 0.30 2.99 2.87
N ALA A 442 -0.09 2.65 1.64
CA ALA A 442 -1.31 1.90 1.35
C ALA A 442 -0.95 0.49 0.84
N SER A 443 -1.32 -0.53 1.61
CA SER A 443 -1.03 -1.94 1.31
C SER A 443 -1.95 -2.50 0.23
N ALA A 444 -1.59 -3.64 -0.38
CA ALA A 444 -2.42 -4.32 -1.36
C ALA A 444 -3.86 -4.55 -0.85
N GLY A 445 -4.86 -4.25 -1.68
CA GLY A 445 -6.28 -4.37 -1.33
C GLY A 445 -6.81 -3.34 -0.31
N SER A 446 -6.05 -2.29 0.00
CA SER A 446 -6.57 -1.14 0.77
C SER A 446 -7.21 -0.10 -0.14
N VAL A 447 -7.94 0.85 0.46
CA VAL A 447 -8.52 2.00 -0.24
C VAL A 447 -7.90 3.30 0.29
N ALA A 448 -7.39 4.13 -0.61
CA ALA A 448 -6.90 5.47 -0.31
C ALA A 448 -7.65 6.49 -1.19
N GLY A 449 -8.89 6.81 -0.78
CA GLY A 449 -9.83 7.61 -1.55
C GLY A 449 -9.73 9.11 -1.25
N ASN A 450 -9.88 9.93 -2.29
CA ASN A 450 -9.82 11.39 -2.23
C ASN A 450 -8.57 11.92 -1.50
N THR A 451 -7.42 11.27 -1.74
CA THR A 451 -6.18 11.68 -1.09
C THR A 451 -5.66 12.96 -1.74
N VAL A 452 -5.28 13.93 -0.92
CA VAL A 452 -4.57 15.14 -1.34
C VAL A 452 -3.10 14.98 -0.96
N VAL A 453 -2.22 14.87 -1.95
CA VAL A 453 -0.76 14.86 -1.72
C VAL A 453 -0.21 16.24 -2.04
N SER A 454 0.19 17.00 -1.02
CA SER A 454 0.79 18.33 -1.16
C SER A 454 2.29 18.25 -1.42
N ALA A 455 2.91 19.42 -1.67
CA ALA A 455 4.34 19.57 -1.89
C ALA A 455 5.21 18.72 -0.96
N GLY A 456 6.03 17.83 -1.53
CA GLY A 456 6.96 16.99 -0.77
C GLY A 456 6.32 15.86 0.05
N GLY A 457 5.00 15.68 0.00
CA GLY A 457 4.30 14.53 0.59
C GLY A 457 4.45 13.27 -0.28
N LEU A 458 4.38 12.09 0.35
CA LEU A 458 4.48 10.80 -0.33
C LEU A 458 3.25 9.93 -0.08
N LEU A 459 2.60 9.49 -1.15
CA LEU A 459 1.71 8.33 -1.15
C LEU A 459 2.42 7.16 -1.85
N SER A 460 2.77 6.13 -1.08
CA SER A 460 3.30 4.87 -1.58
C SER A 460 2.21 3.81 -1.53
N ALA A 461 1.65 3.48 -2.68
CA ALA A 461 0.54 2.57 -2.82
C ALA A 461 0.94 1.30 -3.59
N ASN A 462 0.52 0.13 -3.11
CA ASN A 462 0.63 -1.09 -3.90
C ASN A 462 -0.23 -0.98 -5.19
N PRO A 463 0.15 -1.59 -6.33
CA PRO A 463 -0.62 -1.51 -7.59
C PRO A 463 -2.08 -1.95 -7.52
N THR A 464 -2.55 -2.56 -6.44
CA THR A 464 -3.95 -2.99 -6.25
C THR A 464 -4.77 -2.06 -5.34
N VAL A 465 -4.18 -0.96 -4.88
CA VAL A 465 -4.88 0.04 -4.05
C VAL A 465 -5.80 0.88 -4.92
N GLY A 466 -7.07 0.99 -4.54
CA GLY A 466 -8.00 1.93 -5.18
C GLY A 466 -7.65 3.38 -4.84
N LEU A 467 -7.27 4.16 -5.85
CA LEU A 467 -6.87 5.55 -5.73
C LEU A 467 -7.90 6.51 -6.34
N SER A 468 -8.16 7.61 -5.65
CA SER A 468 -8.77 8.82 -6.21
C SER A 468 -8.21 10.06 -5.49
N GLY A 469 -8.23 11.23 -6.14
CA GLY A 469 -7.87 12.48 -5.48
C GLY A 469 -7.08 13.46 -6.35
N THR A 470 -6.27 14.30 -5.70
CA THR A 470 -5.52 15.37 -6.35
C THR A 470 -4.08 15.40 -5.82
N ILE A 471 -3.12 15.51 -6.73
CA ILE A 471 -1.71 15.74 -6.42
C ILE A 471 -1.41 17.21 -6.70
N THR A 472 -0.90 17.93 -5.71
CA THR A 472 -0.61 19.37 -5.80
C THR A 472 0.85 19.65 -5.46
N ASP A 473 1.38 20.74 -6.02
CA ASP A 473 2.62 21.42 -5.60
C ASP A 473 3.89 20.55 -5.47
N SER A 474 4.11 19.55 -6.32
CA SER A 474 5.22 18.57 -6.19
C SER A 474 5.02 17.43 -5.18
N GLY A 475 3.77 17.03 -4.94
CA GLY A 475 3.46 15.73 -4.32
C GLY A 475 3.84 14.55 -5.22
N MET A 476 4.12 13.39 -4.60
CA MET A 476 4.45 12.14 -5.32
C MET A 476 3.46 11.01 -4.98
N VAL A 477 2.94 10.36 -6.02
CA VAL A 477 2.25 9.07 -5.93
C VAL A 477 3.10 8.01 -6.60
N ALA A 478 3.47 6.97 -5.84
CA ALA A 478 4.15 5.79 -6.36
C ALA A 478 3.24 4.57 -6.25
N GLY A 479 2.83 4.03 -7.39
CA GLY A 479 1.97 2.87 -7.52
C GLY A 479 0.48 3.19 -7.46
N GLY A 480 -0.30 2.22 -6.98
CA GLY A 480 -1.77 2.26 -6.94
C GLY A 480 -2.46 2.07 -8.29
N MET A 481 -3.78 1.89 -8.23
CA MET A 481 -4.65 1.71 -9.38
C MET A 481 -5.86 2.65 -9.27
N LEU A 482 -6.14 3.40 -10.32
CA LEU A 482 -7.41 4.09 -10.46
C LEU A 482 -8.45 3.06 -10.94
N THR A 483 -9.55 2.93 -10.20
CA THR A 483 -10.64 2.00 -10.52
C THR A 483 -12.00 2.68 -10.38
N SER A 484 -13.04 2.10 -10.98
CA SER A 484 -14.44 2.47 -10.73
C SER A 484 -14.76 3.94 -11.04
N GLY A 485 -14.24 4.46 -12.16
CA GLY A 485 -14.47 5.86 -12.56
C GLY A 485 -13.61 6.88 -11.79
N ALA A 486 -12.55 6.42 -11.11
CA ALA A 486 -11.68 7.30 -10.36
C ALA A 486 -10.99 8.33 -11.27
N VAL A 487 -10.91 9.56 -10.76
CA VAL A 487 -10.16 10.65 -11.39
C VAL A 487 -8.99 11.03 -10.50
N LEU A 488 -7.78 11.07 -11.07
CA LEU A 488 -6.58 11.60 -10.43
C LEU A 488 -6.13 12.84 -11.21
N ASN A 489 -6.12 14.00 -10.54
CA ASN A 489 -5.61 15.23 -11.12
C ASN A 489 -4.19 15.50 -10.62
N VAL A 490 -3.24 15.63 -11.54
CA VAL A 490 -1.83 15.95 -11.25
C VAL A 490 -1.57 17.40 -11.63
N ALA A 491 -1.45 18.27 -10.64
CA ALA A 491 -1.14 19.68 -10.85
C ALA A 491 0.38 19.91 -11.00
N SER A 492 0.77 21.15 -11.26
CA SER A 492 2.17 21.55 -11.49
C SER A 492 3.14 21.02 -10.44
N GLY A 493 4.27 20.48 -10.90
CA GLY A 493 5.31 19.84 -10.08
C GLY A 493 4.97 18.42 -9.63
N GLY A 494 3.70 18.02 -9.64
CA GLY A 494 3.25 16.69 -9.20
C GLY A 494 3.88 15.57 -10.02
N LYS A 495 4.23 14.46 -9.35
CA LYS A 495 4.81 13.28 -9.97
C LYS A 495 3.99 12.03 -9.70
N VAL A 496 3.68 11.28 -10.75
CA VAL A 496 3.06 9.95 -10.65
C VAL A 496 4.01 8.92 -11.24
N GLN A 497 4.18 7.80 -10.54
CA GLN A 497 5.07 6.74 -10.97
C GLN A 497 4.43 5.36 -10.80
N ASN A 498 4.54 4.49 -11.80
CA ASN A 498 4.09 3.09 -11.74
C ASN A 498 2.59 2.91 -11.42
N THR A 499 1.75 3.88 -11.76
CA THR A 499 0.31 3.84 -11.50
C THR A 499 -0.44 3.14 -12.63
N VAL A 500 -1.44 2.34 -12.26
CA VAL A 500 -2.34 1.69 -13.22
C VAL A 500 -3.62 2.50 -13.37
N ILE A 501 -4.04 2.79 -14.59
CA ILE A 501 -5.29 3.49 -14.91
C ILE A 501 -6.23 2.46 -15.52
N ASN A 502 -7.17 1.94 -14.72
CA ASN A 502 -8.08 0.89 -15.15
C ASN A 502 -9.36 1.46 -15.80
N GLY A 503 -10.18 0.59 -16.39
CA GLY A 503 -11.41 0.95 -17.10
C GLY A 503 -12.24 2.02 -16.40
N ASP A 504 -12.72 2.97 -17.21
CA ASP A 504 -13.51 4.16 -16.84
C ASP A 504 -12.77 5.22 -16.01
N SER A 505 -11.51 4.97 -15.64
CA SER A 505 -10.74 5.89 -14.81
C SER A 505 -9.94 6.88 -15.64
N THR A 506 -9.69 8.07 -15.09
CA THR A 506 -8.99 9.16 -15.79
C THR A 506 -7.82 9.70 -14.99
N LEU A 507 -6.64 9.79 -15.62
CA LEU A 507 -5.49 10.52 -15.12
C LEU A 507 -5.36 11.84 -15.90
N ASN A 508 -5.54 12.97 -15.23
CA ASN A 508 -5.38 14.31 -15.79
C ASN A 508 -4.01 14.89 -15.40
N VAL A 509 -3.16 15.21 -16.37
CA VAL A 509 -1.77 15.63 -16.15
C VAL A 509 -1.59 17.07 -16.61
N SER A 510 -1.49 18.01 -15.67
CA SER A 510 -1.45 19.46 -15.95
C SER A 510 -0.03 19.96 -16.22
N ALA A 511 0.09 21.22 -16.67
CA ALA A 511 1.37 21.88 -16.93
C ALA A 511 2.37 21.73 -15.76
N GLY A 512 3.59 21.32 -16.05
CA GLY A 512 4.66 21.11 -15.07
C GLY A 512 4.58 19.80 -14.28
N ALA A 513 3.57 18.96 -14.49
CA ALA A 513 3.50 17.62 -13.91
C ALA A 513 4.29 16.59 -14.72
N THR A 514 4.70 15.50 -14.06
CA THR A 514 5.46 14.41 -14.70
C THR A 514 4.89 13.03 -14.38
N ILE A 515 4.70 12.22 -15.41
CA ILE A 515 4.32 10.81 -15.31
C ILE A 515 5.52 9.93 -15.68
N VAL A 516 5.73 8.86 -14.92
CA VAL A 516 6.80 7.89 -15.18
C VAL A 516 6.21 6.48 -15.11
N SER A 517 6.21 5.78 -16.23
CA SER A 517 5.85 4.36 -16.33
C SER A 517 4.43 4.07 -15.82
N ALA A 518 3.44 4.87 -16.22
CA ALA A 518 2.05 4.50 -15.99
C ALA A 518 1.65 3.32 -16.89
N THR A 519 0.61 2.58 -16.49
CA THR A 519 0.00 1.53 -17.31
C THR A 519 -1.47 1.86 -17.49
N ILE A 520 -1.91 2.09 -18.71
CA ILE A 520 -3.32 2.33 -19.04
C ILE A 520 -3.94 1.01 -19.49
N SER A 521 -5.04 0.60 -18.86
CA SER A 521 -5.78 -0.61 -19.22
C SER A 521 -7.27 -0.39 -19.31
N GLY A 522 -7.93 -1.23 -20.11
CA GLY A 522 -9.37 -1.15 -20.30
C GLY A 522 -9.97 -2.47 -20.78
N THR A 523 -11.29 -2.48 -20.90
CA THR A 523 -12.05 -3.51 -21.61
C THR A 523 -12.91 -2.84 -22.67
N SER A 524 -13.56 -3.63 -23.53
CA SER A 524 -14.45 -3.08 -24.55
C SER A 524 -15.55 -2.23 -23.91
N GLY A 525 -15.61 -0.94 -24.28
CA GLY A 525 -16.54 0.05 -23.74
C GLY A 525 -16.11 0.74 -22.44
N HIS A 526 -15.04 0.29 -21.79
CA HIS A 526 -14.58 0.81 -20.50
C HIS A 526 -13.06 0.99 -20.52
N ALA A 527 -12.61 2.10 -21.09
CA ALA A 527 -11.20 2.43 -21.26
C ALA A 527 -10.66 3.19 -20.04
N GLY A 528 -9.45 2.83 -19.58
CA GLY A 528 -8.64 3.77 -18.80
C GLY A 528 -8.14 4.89 -19.72
N VAL A 529 -8.11 6.11 -19.20
CA VAL A 529 -7.78 7.30 -19.98
C VAL A 529 -6.66 8.10 -19.29
N GLU A 530 -5.62 8.45 -20.05
CA GLU A 530 -4.65 9.45 -19.66
C GLU A 530 -4.77 10.70 -20.54
N GLN A 531 -4.82 11.87 -19.91
CA GLN A 531 -4.84 13.19 -20.56
C GLN A 531 -3.57 13.96 -20.19
N VAL A 532 -2.63 14.06 -21.13
CA VAL A 532 -1.39 14.84 -20.99
C VAL A 532 -1.60 16.24 -21.56
N TYR A 533 -1.81 17.24 -20.70
CA TYR A 533 -2.09 18.61 -21.12
C TYR A 533 -0.82 19.41 -21.46
N SER A 534 -1.01 20.63 -21.97
CA SER A 534 0.07 21.55 -22.32
C SER A 534 1.06 21.75 -21.17
N GLY A 535 2.36 21.59 -21.45
CA GLY A 535 3.46 21.75 -20.49
C GLY A 535 3.67 20.55 -19.55
N ALA A 536 2.90 19.47 -19.70
CA ALA A 536 3.10 18.22 -18.97
C ALA A 536 4.04 17.27 -19.71
N THR A 537 4.71 16.39 -18.94
CA THR A 537 5.61 15.38 -19.49
C THR A 537 5.19 13.99 -19.04
N ASP A 538 4.98 13.09 -19.98
CA ASP A 538 4.79 11.66 -19.74
C ASP A 538 5.98 10.87 -20.30
N THR A 539 6.45 9.86 -19.56
CA THR A 539 7.60 9.05 -19.94
C THR A 539 7.36 7.58 -19.63
N GLY A 540 7.50 6.72 -20.64
CA GLY A 540 7.50 5.27 -20.47
C GLY A 540 6.12 4.66 -20.21
N THR A 541 5.04 5.40 -20.48
CA THR A 541 3.68 4.89 -20.27
C THR A 541 3.36 3.76 -21.23
N VAL A 542 2.77 2.70 -20.69
CA VAL A 542 2.31 1.52 -21.42
C VAL A 542 0.80 1.62 -21.63
N VAL A 543 0.37 1.84 -22.87
CA VAL A 543 -1.04 1.84 -23.26
C VAL A 543 -1.40 0.42 -23.68
N THR A 544 -2.03 -0.35 -22.80
CA THR A 544 -2.46 -1.73 -23.13
C THR A 544 -3.69 -1.71 -24.05
N SER A 545 -4.11 -2.89 -24.54
CA SER A 545 -5.31 -3.00 -25.39
C SER A 545 -6.53 -2.33 -24.73
N HIS A 546 -7.30 -1.56 -25.51
CA HIS A 546 -8.43 -0.73 -25.07
C HIS A 546 -8.08 0.43 -24.11
N GLY A 547 -6.81 0.62 -23.74
CA GLY A 547 -6.36 1.85 -23.08
C GLY A 547 -6.29 3.01 -24.06
N LEU A 548 -6.58 4.22 -23.58
CA LEU A 548 -6.54 5.45 -24.38
C LEU A 548 -5.60 6.48 -23.74
N LYS A 549 -4.70 7.01 -24.55
CA LYS A 549 -3.85 8.13 -24.20
C LYS A 549 -4.09 9.32 -25.12
N PHE A 550 -4.17 10.51 -24.55
CA PHE A 550 -4.33 11.76 -25.27
C PHE A 550 -3.21 12.71 -24.88
N VAL A 551 -2.39 13.12 -25.85
CA VAL A 551 -1.34 14.12 -25.65
C VAL A 551 -1.77 15.40 -26.34
N SER A 552 -2.21 16.37 -25.54
CA SER A 552 -2.70 17.66 -26.03
C SER A 552 -1.57 18.53 -26.62
N ASN A 553 -1.94 19.58 -27.35
CA ASN A 553 -0.97 20.58 -27.83
C ASN A 553 -0.15 21.13 -26.65
N GLY A 554 1.17 21.17 -26.81
CA GLY A 554 2.15 21.55 -25.79
C GLY A 554 2.47 20.45 -24.77
N GLY A 555 1.75 19.33 -24.76
CA GLY A 555 2.09 18.14 -23.97
C GLY A 555 3.23 17.34 -24.61
N THR A 556 4.00 16.64 -23.79
CA THR A 556 5.14 15.82 -24.23
C THR A 556 4.99 14.38 -23.76
N SER A 557 5.17 13.42 -24.67
CA SER A 557 5.28 11.98 -24.42
C SER A 557 6.66 11.48 -24.86
N VAL A 558 7.25 10.58 -24.09
CA VAL A 558 8.57 10.00 -24.37
C VAL A 558 8.55 8.49 -24.11
N SER A 559 9.09 7.70 -25.03
CA SER A 559 9.31 6.25 -24.90
C SER A 559 8.04 5.46 -24.52
N GLY A 560 6.88 5.85 -25.06
CA GLY A 560 5.63 5.13 -24.83
C GLY A 560 5.63 3.72 -25.45
N ILE A 561 4.86 2.80 -24.88
CA ILE A 561 4.60 1.47 -25.47
C ILE A 561 3.10 1.35 -25.74
N ILE A 562 2.71 1.19 -27.00
CA ILE A 562 1.31 1.34 -27.43
C ILE A 562 0.78 0.02 -28.01
N TYR A 563 -0.09 -0.65 -27.27
CA TYR A 563 -0.96 -1.75 -27.71
C TYR A 563 -2.42 -1.30 -27.87
N GLY A 564 -2.81 -0.21 -27.22
CA GLY A 564 -4.11 0.45 -27.34
C GLY A 564 -4.04 1.61 -28.32
N GLN A 565 -4.53 2.78 -27.91
CA GLN A 565 -4.53 3.97 -28.77
C GLN A 565 -3.87 5.16 -28.09
N GLU A 566 -3.03 5.86 -28.86
CA GLU A 566 -2.56 7.20 -28.53
C GLU A 566 -3.07 8.22 -29.56
N THR A 567 -3.63 9.33 -29.09
CA THR A 567 -4.04 10.48 -29.91
C THR A 567 -3.14 11.67 -29.57
N LEU A 568 -2.45 12.21 -30.56
CA LEU A 568 -1.32 13.10 -30.40
C LEU A 568 -1.53 14.45 -31.10
N ASN A 569 -1.82 15.49 -30.32
CA ASN A 569 -1.79 16.89 -30.74
C ASN A 569 -0.51 17.62 -30.28
N GLY A 570 0.25 17.04 -29.35
CA GLY A 570 1.52 17.54 -28.82
C GLY A 570 2.74 16.89 -29.45
N VAL A 571 3.75 16.58 -28.63
CA VAL A 571 4.97 15.90 -29.09
C VAL A 571 5.04 14.51 -28.47
N ASP A 572 5.35 13.51 -29.31
CA ASP A 572 5.71 12.17 -28.87
C ASP A 572 7.10 11.81 -29.41
N SER A 573 7.94 11.19 -28.60
CA SER A 573 9.30 10.83 -29.00
C SER A 573 9.67 9.42 -28.59
N ALA A 574 10.23 8.64 -29.52
CA ALA A 574 10.74 7.29 -29.31
C ALA A 574 9.69 6.25 -28.83
N SER A 575 8.41 6.46 -29.10
CA SER A 575 7.38 5.45 -28.77
C SER A 575 7.45 4.22 -29.68
N THR A 576 7.11 3.06 -29.11
CA THR A 576 7.00 1.80 -29.84
C THR A 576 5.54 1.36 -29.92
N ILE A 577 5.04 1.12 -31.13
CA ILE A 577 3.67 0.65 -31.38
C ILE A 577 3.71 -0.85 -31.68
N TYR A 578 2.95 -1.62 -30.91
CA TYR A 578 2.81 -3.07 -31.05
C TYR A 578 1.51 -3.44 -31.79
N GLY A 579 1.37 -4.73 -32.15
CA GLY A 579 0.21 -5.22 -32.90
C GLY A 579 -1.12 -4.93 -32.21
N GLY A 580 -2.07 -4.39 -32.99
CA GLY A 580 -3.35 -3.86 -32.50
C GLY A 580 -3.28 -2.44 -31.93
N GLY A 581 -2.08 -1.89 -31.75
CA GLY A 581 -1.83 -0.53 -31.32
C GLY A 581 -2.01 0.49 -32.44
N SER A 582 -2.51 1.68 -32.10
CA SER A 582 -2.75 2.78 -33.04
C SER A 582 -2.22 4.11 -32.51
N LEU A 583 -1.50 4.85 -33.36
CA LEU A 583 -1.10 6.24 -33.11
C LEU A 583 -1.80 7.18 -34.10
N PHE A 584 -2.59 8.11 -33.58
CA PHE A 584 -3.25 9.16 -34.35
C PHE A 584 -2.52 10.48 -34.13
N ILE A 585 -1.77 10.94 -35.13
CA ILE A 585 -1.05 12.20 -35.12
C ILE A 585 -1.97 13.28 -35.69
N GLU A 586 -2.56 14.05 -34.79
CA GLU A 586 -3.57 15.05 -35.08
C GLU A 586 -2.95 16.43 -35.37
N ALA A 587 -3.78 17.45 -35.58
CA ALA A 587 -3.32 18.80 -35.87
C ALA A 587 -2.37 19.35 -34.79
N GLY A 588 -1.17 19.77 -35.21
CA GLY A 588 -0.10 20.24 -34.34
C GLY A 588 0.78 19.12 -33.76
N GLY A 589 0.37 17.86 -33.91
CA GLY A 589 1.07 16.69 -33.41
C GLY A 589 2.38 16.41 -34.14
N VAL A 590 3.42 16.05 -33.40
CA VAL A 590 4.71 15.59 -33.94
C VAL A 590 5.14 14.31 -33.23
N ALA A 591 5.12 13.18 -33.94
CA ALA A 591 5.73 11.95 -33.47
C ALA A 591 7.14 11.79 -34.07
N SER A 592 8.16 11.64 -33.23
CA SER A 592 9.56 11.54 -33.67
C SER A 592 10.18 10.22 -33.24
N GLY A 593 10.83 9.50 -34.15
CA GLY A 593 11.53 8.26 -33.83
C GLY A 593 10.60 7.10 -33.43
N THR A 594 9.35 7.13 -33.88
CA THR A 594 8.38 6.05 -33.63
C THR A 594 8.87 4.75 -34.24
N LEU A 595 8.87 3.66 -33.46
CA LEU A 595 9.20 2.32 -33.93
C LEU A 595 7.90 1.49 -34.01
N THR A 596 7.65 0.83 -35.14
CA THR A 596 6.51 -0.09 -35.23
C THR A 596 6.93 -1.55 -35.22
N LYS A 597 6.04 -2.37 -34.68
CA LYS A 597 6.06 -3.84 -34.75
C LYS A 597 4.91 -4.33 -35.64
N PRO A 598 4.84 -5.65 -35.95
CA PRO A 598 3.82 -6.18 -36.85
C PRO A 598 2.41 -5.75 -36.44
N ASP A 599 1.57 -5.47 -37.44
CA ASP A 599 0.17 -5.05 -37.32
C ASP A 599 -0.07 -3.73 -36.54
N ALA A 600 0.93 -2.86 -36.46
CA ALA A 600 0.80 -1.51 -35.91
C ALA A 600 0.19 -0.53 -36.92
N TYR A 601 -0.52 0.48 -36.42
CA TYR A 601 -1.15 1.51 -37.24
C TYR A 601 -0.72 2.93 -36.85
N ILE A 602 -0.36 3.73 -37.85
CA ILE A 602 -0.11 5.17 -37.70
C ILE A 602 -1.02 5.94 -38.67
N ASN A 603 -1.76 6.91 -38.15
CA ASN A 603 -2.53 7.87 -38.93
C ASN A 603 -1.95 9.28 -38.74
N ILE A 604 -1.67 9.97 -39.84
CA ILE A 604 -1.22 11.36 -39.83
C ILE A 604 -2.33 12.22 -40.44
N ALA A 605 -2.95 13.05 -39.61
CA ALA A 605 -4.00 13.98 -40.01
C ALA A 605 -3.43 15.34 -40.47
N ASN A 606 -4.31 16.29 -40.77
CA ASN A 606 -3.93 17.63 -41.24
C ASN A 606 -2.99 18.32 -40.25
N SER A 607 -1.85 18.81 -40.73
CA SER A 607 -0.79 19.48 -39.95
C SER A 607 -0.09 18.59 -38.91
N GLY A 608 -0.41 17.30 -38.85
CA GLY A 608 0.33 16.30 -38.08
C GLY A 608 1.60 15.87 -38.81
N LYS A 609 2.62 15.46 -38.05
CA LYS A 609 3.93 15.05 -38.58
C LYS A 609 4.45 13.77 -37.94
N ALA A 610 4.87 12.81 -38.76
CA ALA A 610 5.75 11.72 -38.34
C ALA A 610 7.17 11.98 -38.85
N VAL A 611 8.15 12.04 -37.94
CA VAL A 611 9.56 12.32 -38.25
C VAL A 611 10.40 11.12 -37.87
N SER A 612 11.21 10.62 -38.80
CA SER A 612 12.15 9.51 -38.55
C SER A 612 11.47 8.25 -37.99
N ALA A 613 10.22 7.97 -38.41
CA ALA A 613 9.55 6.74 -38.03
C ALA A 613 10.23 5.53 -38.71
N SER A 614 10.36 4.43 -37.98
CA SER A 614 10.92 3.16 -38.46
C SER A 614 9.83 2.10 -38.47
N LEU A 615 9.39 1.72 -39.66
CA LEU A 615 8.30 0.77 -39.87
C LEU A 615 8.88 -0.64 -40.08
N THR A 616 9.00 -1.43 -39.01
CA THR A 616 9.78 -2.70 -38.99
C THR A 616 8.92 -3.95 -38.70
N GLY A 617 7.70 -3.99 -39.22
CA GLY A 617 6.78 -5.09 -38.95
C GLY A 617 5.81 -5.36 -40.08
N ALA A 618 5.68 -6.64 -40.45
CA ALA A 618 4.69 -7.09 -41.43
C ALA A 618 3.28 -6.62 -41.05
N GLY A 619 2.53 -6.12 -42.03
CA GLY A 619 1.19 -5.60 -41.80
C GLY A 619 1.14 -4.20 -41.15
N THR A 620 2.29 -3.57 -40.86
CA THR A 620 2.31 -2.17 -40.41
C THR A 620 1.73 -1.27 -41.51
N ILE A 621 0.83 -0.37 -41.12
CA ILE A 621 0.28 0.65 -42.02
C ILE A 621 0.56 2.05 -41.46
N LEU A 622 1.13 2.92 -42.31
CA LEU A 622 1.22 4.36 -42.07
C LEU A 622 0.38 5.10 -43.12
N SER A 623 -0.65 5.82 -42.68
CA SER A 623 -1.54 6.61 -43.54
C SER A 623 -1.25 8.10 -43.40
N VAL A 624 -0.84 8.76 -44.48
CA VAL A 624 -0.63 10.21 -44.57
C VAL A 624 -1.82 10.86 -45.24
N ASN A 625 -2.65 11.56 -44.49
CA ASN A 625 -3.87 12.19 -44.99
C ASN A 625 -3.63 13.64 -45.45
N SER A 626 -4.68 14.29 -45.97
CA SER A 626 -4.61 15.67 -46.46
C SER A 626 -4.01 16.63 -45.43
N GLY A 627 -2.94 17.32 -45.80
CA GLY A 627 -2.20 18.24 -44.93
C GLY A 627 -1.24 17.57 -43.93
N GLY A 628 -1.22 16.24 -43.85
CA GLY A 628 -0.28 15.48 -43.02
C GLY A 628 1.07 15.28 -43.71
N SER A 629 2.14 15.09 -42.92
CA SER A 629 3.49 14.93 -43.44
C SER A 629 4.25 13.76 -42.79
N ALA A 630 4.83 12.90 -43.62
CA ALA A 630 5.80 11.88 -43.22
C ALA A 630 7.19 12.31 -43.68
N LEU A 631 8.14 12.44 -42.75
CA LEU A 631 9.47 12.97 -43.00
C LEU A 631 10.55 11.98 -42.53
N PHE A 632 11.48 11.61 -43.41
CA PHE A 632 12.57 10.65 -43.13
C PHE A 632 12.08 9.28 -42.62
N VAL A 633 10.92 8.81 -43.10
CA VAL A 633 10.37 7.51 -42.68
C VAL A 633 11.14 6.38 -43.37
N SER A 634 11.64 5.43 -42.57
CA SER A 634 12.24 4.19 -43.06
C SER A 634 11.21 3.06 -42.94
N ALA A 635 10.97 2.33 -44.03
CA ALA A 635 10.00 1.26 -44.10
C ALA A 635 10.67 -0.04 -44.58
N SER A 636 10.42 -1.15 -43.89
CA SER A 636 10.92 -2.50 -44.20
C SER A 636 9.86 -3.56 -43.90
N ASP A 637 10.22 -4.85 -44.03
CA ASP A 637 9.45 -5.98 -43.50
C ASP A 637 7.99 -6.10 -43.97
N ASN A 638 7.70 -5.70 -45.21
CA ASN A 638 6.33 -5.69 -45.76
C ASN A 638 5.39 -4.68 -45.08
N SER A 639 5.93 -3.54 -44.66
CA SER A 639 5.14 -2.40 -44.21
C SER A 639 4.59 -1.60 -45.39
N THR A 640 3.45 -0.93 -45.18
CA THR A 640 2.81 -0.12 -46.23
C THR A 640 2.64 1.32 -45.78
N MET A 641 3.09 2.25 -46.64
CA MET A 641 2.81 3.68 -46.52
C MET A 641 1.75 4.08 -47.55
N HIS A 642 0.59 4.52 -47.08
CA HIS A 642 -0.47 5.12 -47.91
C HIS A 642 -0.38 6.65 -47.83
N VAL A 643 -0.02 7.30 -48.93
CA VAL A 643 -0.08 8.76 -49.05
C VAL A 643 -1.34 9.12 -49.82
N ASN A 644 -2.33 9.66 -49.10
CA ASN A 644 -3.63 10.01 -49.65
C ASN A 644 -3.62 11.39 -50.29
N ALA A 645 -4.74 11.79 -50.91
CA ALA A 645 -4.91 13.10 -51.52
C ALA A 645 -4.53 14.24 -50.56
N GLY A 646 -3.61 15.11 -50.99
CA GLY A 646 -3.10 16.24 -50.20
C GLY A 646 -2.09 15.86 -49.10
N GLY A 647 -1.75 14.59 -48.94
CA GLY A 647 -0.69 14.13 -48.04
C GLY A 647 0.70 14.28 -48.66
N SER A 648 1.72 14.43 -47.81
CA SER A 648 3.12 14.60 -48.24
C SER A 648 4.07 13.60 -47.60
N SER A 649 4.87 12.92 -48.43
CA SER A 649 6.00 12.09 -47.97
C SER A 649 7.33 12.67 -48.45
N ILE A 650 8.28 12.86 -47.55
CA ILE A 650 9.57 13.50 -47.83
C ILE A 650 10.70 12.59 -47.35
N SER A 651 11.62 12.26 -48.25
CA SER A 651 12.80 11.44 -47.95
C SER A 651 12.48 10.08 -47.35
N ALA A 652 11.47 9.39 -47.89
CA ALA A 652 11.14 8.04 -47.46
C ALA A 652 12.20 7.04 -47.97
N PHE A 653 12.57 6.07 -47.14
CA PHE A 653 13.47 4.97 -47.49
C PHE A 653 12.72 3.64 -47.41
N LEU A 654 12.56 2.97 -48.55
CA LEU A 654 11.77 1.73 -48.67
C LEU A 654 12.70 0.55 -48.96
N GLN A 655 12.60 -0.50 -48.15
CA GLN A 655 13.44 -1.69 -48.24
C GLN A 655 12.57 -2.95 -48.24
N ASP A 656 13.06 -4.03 -48.86
CA ASP A 656 12.46 -5.37 -48.94
C ASP A 656 11.24 -5.51 -49.86
N GLY A 657 11.12 -6.71 -50.46
CA GLY A 657 10.22 -6.99 -51.59
C GLY A 657 8.72 -6.78 -51.40
N GLY A 658 8.22 -6.78 -50.16
CA GLY A 658 6.80 -6.53 -49.89
C GLY A 658 6.52 -5.16 -49.27
N THR A 659 7.53 -4.32 -49.08
CA THR A 659 7.33 -2.96 -48.57
C THR A 659 6.86 -2.06 -49.71
N ALA A 660 5.83 -1.26 -49.43
CA ALA A 660 5.21 -0.42 -50.46
C ALA A 660 4.91 1.01 -49.99
N GLN A 661 5.19 1.99 -50.85
CA GLN A 661 4.62 3.32 -50.77
C GLN A 661 3.60 3.49 -51.90
N ARG A 662 2.33 3.76 -51.54
CA ARG A 662 1.25 4.06 -52.49
C ARG A 662 0.91 5.54 -52.44
N LEU A 663 1.11 6.23 -53.56
CA LEU A 663 0.68 7.61 -53.75
C LEU A 663 -0.66 7.62 -54.49
N GLU A 664 -1.72 8.05 -53.80
CA GLU A 664 -3.05 8.19 -54.37
C GLU A 664 -3.23 9.51 -55.12
N SER A 665 -4.38 9.70 -55.78
CA SER A 665 -4.65 10.93 -56.54
C SER A 665 -4.49 12.19 -55.69
N GLY A 666 -3.65 13.14 -56.14
CA GLY A 666 -3.34 14.37 -55.39
C GLY A 666 -2.30 14.20 -54.27
N ALA A 667 -1.69 13.03 -54.10
CA ALA A 667 -0.58 12.82 -53.18
C ALA A 667 0.75 13.36 -53.75
N PHE A 668 1.65 13.76 -52.85
CA PHE A 668 2.98 14.26 -53.19
C PHE A 668 4.08 13.50 -52.43
N ALA A 669 5.08 13.00 -53.15
CA ALA A 669 6.30 12.46 -52.56
C ALA A 669 7.55 13.07 -53.18
N THR A 670 8.57 13.33 -52.36
CA THR A 670 9.89 13.79 -52.83
C THR A 670 11.02 13.01 -52.16
N ASP A 671 12.10 12.81 -52.91
CA ASP A 671 13.35 12.22 -52.43
C ASP A 671 13.17 10.79 -51.90
N THR A 672 12.20 10.04 -52.43
CA THR A 672 12.00 8.64 -52.04
C THR A 672 13.12 7.77 -52.58
N GLN A 673 13.70 6.94 -51.71
CA GLN A 673 14.66 5.91 -52.06
C GLN A 673 13.98 4.53 -51.99
N VAL A 674 14.08 3.74 -53.06
CA VAL A 674 13.42 2.42 -53.18
C VAL A 674 14.47 1.36 -53.45
N GLU A 675 14.57 0.36 -52.57
CA GLU A 675 15.60 -0.68 -52.63
C GLU A 675 15.06 -2.10 -52.39
N THR A 676 15.89 -3.11 -52.68
CA THR A 676 15.72 -4.52 -52.25
C THR A 676 14.33 -5.11 -52.59
N GLY A 677 13.80 -4.77 -53.78
CA GLY A 677 12.50 -5.26 -54.23
C GLY A 677 11.29 -4.42 -53.81
N ALA A 678 11.46 -3.41 -52.93
CA ALA A 678 10.37 -2.56 -52.49
C ALA A 678 9.70 -1.81 -53.67
N GLY A 679 8.47 -1.34 -53.46
CA GLY A 679 7.66 -0.70 -54.50
C GLY A 679 7.20 0.72 -54.14
N GLN A 680 7.42 1.69 -55.03
CA GLN A 680 6.68 2.95 -55.04
C GLN A 680 5.64 2.91 -56.15
N THR A 681 4.35 2.99 -55.81
CA THR A 681 3.25 3.13 -56.78
C THR A 681 2.80 4.58 -56.87
N VAL A 682 2.73 5.11 -58.09
CA VAL A 682 2.32 6.48 -58.41
C VAL A 682 1.03 6.43 -59.23
N SER A 683 -0.11 6.56 -58.56
CA SER A 683 -1.46 6.47 -59.17
C SER A 683 -1.83 7.73 -59.96
N ALA A 684 -2.92 7.66 -60.73
CA ALA A 684 -3.45 8.78 -61.50
C ALA A 684 -3.63 10.07 -60.68
N GLY A 685 -2.97 11.15 -61.11
CA GLY A 685 -2.98 12.45 -60.42
C GLY A 685 -2.04 12.57 -59.22
N ALA A 686 -1.27 11.54 -58.88
CA ALA A 686 -0.20 11.62 -57.89
C ALA A 686 1.10 12.19 -58.50
N SER A 687 1.97 12.77 -57.66
CA SER A 687 3.29 13.27 -58.06
C SER A 687 4.40 12.69 -57.18
N ALA A 688 5.40 12.07 -57.82
CA ALA A 688 6.64 11.64 -57.21
C ALA A 688 7.81 12.44 -57.81
N VAL A 689 8.66 13.02 -56.98
CA VAL A 689 9.79 13.85 -57.41
C VAL A 689 11.09 13.30 -56.84
N ASN A 690 12.13 13.24 -57.66
CA ASN A 690 13.46 12.79 -57.25
C ASN A 690 13.47 11.39 -56.60
N THR A 691 12.65 10.47 -57.12
CA THR A 691 12.68 9.07 -56.65
C THR A 691 13.92 8.38 -57.20
N SER A 692 14.68 7.70 -56.36
CA SER A 692 15.79 6.84 -56.79
C SER A 692 15.51 5.36 -56.50
N ALA A 693 15.71 4.49 -57.49
CA ALA A 693 15.52 3.06 -57.35
C ALA A 693 16.82 2.28 -57.65
N PHE A 694 17.22 1.44 -56.70
CA PHE A 694 18.45 0.64 -56.75
C PHE A 694 18.19 -0.76 -56.20
N ASN A 695 19.15 -1.68 -56.34
CA ASN A 695 19.17 -2.99 -55.69
C ASN A 695 17.87 -3.81 -55.87
N GLY A 696 17.19 -3.70 -57.01
CA GLY A 696 15.91 -4.39 -57.25
C GLY A 696 14.65 -3.58 -56.94
N GLY A 697 14.76 -2.34 -56.47
CA GLY A 697 13.62 -1.47 -56.16
C GLY A 697 12.80 -1.10 -57.41
N ASN A 698 11.48 -0.94 -57.21
CA ASN A 698 10.51 -0.79 -58.30
C ASN A 698 9.69 0.49 -58.18
N ILE A 699 9.60 1.25 -59.27
CA ILE A 699 8.69 2.39 -59.41
C ILE A 699 7.57 2.01 -60.39
N PHE A 700 6.32 1.96 -59.93
CA PHE A 700 5.15 1.66 -60.73
C PHE A 700 4.35 2.94 -61.02
N VAL A 701 4.43 3.43 -62.25
CA VAL A 701 3.70 4.63 -62.67
C VAL A 701 2.42 4.19 -63.39
N GLN A 702 1.28 4.41 -62.72
CA GLN A 702 -0.06 3.95 -63.11
C GLN A 702 -1.00 5.15 -63.31
N GLY A 703 -0.59 6.10 -64.14
CA GLY A 703 -1.37 7.31 -64.49
C GLY A 703 -0.87 8.59 -63.83
N GLY A 704 0.04 8.50 -62.85
CA GLY A 704 0.62 9.66 -62.17
C GLY A 704 1.80 10.29 -62.91
N THR A 705 2.50 11.21 -62.23
CA THR A 705 3.71 11.85 -62.75
C THR A 705 4.90 11.56 -61.84
N THR A 706 5.96 10.97 -62.40
CA THR A 706 7.26 10.87 -61.73
C THR A 706 8.24 11.84 -62.39
N SER A 707 8.95 12.68 -61.63
CA SER A 707 9.93 13.64 -62.16
C SER A 707 11.31 13.39 -61.60
N SER A 708 12.34 13.45 -62.45
CA SER A 708 13.75 13.25 -62.08
C SER A 708 14.02 11.88 -61.44
N ALA A 709 13.37 10.82 -61.92
CA ALA A 709 13.63 9.48 -61.43
C ALA A 709 15.05 9.03 -61.80
N THR A 710 15.77 8.42 -60.86
CA THR A 710 17.10 7.84 -61.11
C THR A 710 17.08 6.34 -60.87
N LEU A 711 17.40 5.55 -61.88
CA LEU A 711 17.43 4.08 -61.82
C LEU A 711 18.88 3.61 -61.93
N GLY A 712 19.34 2.82 -60.96
CA GLY A 712 20.68 2.21 -61.00
C GLY A 712 20.63 0.69 -60.96
N SER A 713 21.66 0.06 -60.39
CA SER A 713 21.85 -1.40 -60.45
C SER A 713 20.61 -2.18 -60.00
N GLY A 714 19.90 -2.81 -60.93
CA GLY A 714 18.70 -3.61 -60.68
C GLY A 714 17.43 -2.80 -60.39
N GLY A 715 17.49 -1.46 -60.34
CA GLY A 715 16.32 -0.61 -60.18
C GLY A 715 15.44 -0.59 -61.42
N SER A 716 14.13 -0.60 -61.26
CA SER A 716 13.17 -0.65 -62.36
C SER A 716 12.11 0.44 -62.27
N LEU A 717 11.71 0.97 -63.41
CA LEU A 717 10.50 1.78 -63.57
C LEU A 717 9.56 1.11 -64.56
N GLN A 718 8.36 0.76 -64.11
CA GLN A 718 7.29 0.27 -64.95
C GLN A 718 6.28 1.39 -65.21
N LEU A 719 6.14 1.79 -66.47
CA LEU A 719 5.22 2.83 -66.91
C LEU A 719 4.05 2.18 -67.67
N THR A 720 2.90 2.07 -67.00
CA THR A 720 1.69 1.47 -67.59
C THR A 720 0.63 2.50 -67.96
N ALA A 721 0.74 3.73 -67.42
CA ALA A 721 0.01 4.94 -67.81
C ALA A 721 0.68 6.16 -67.15
N GLY A 722 0.39 7.39 -67.60
CA GLY A 722 0.93 8.62 -67.00
C GLY A 722 2.25 9.08 -67.62
N THR A 723 3.05 9.83 -66.87
CA THR A 723 4.27 10.48 -67.38
C THR A 723 5.46 10.28 -66.44
N ALA A 724 6.60 9.85 -66.98
CA ALA A 724 7.89 9.97 -66.30
C ALA A 724 8.72 11.06 -67.00
N VAL A 725 9.17 12.06 -66.26
CA VAL A 725 9.86 13.26 -66.76
C VAL A 725 11.32 13.24 -66.30
N ASN A 726 12.26 13.50 -67.21
CA ASN A 726 13.70 13.61 -66.91
C ASN A 726 14.28 12.36 -66.20
N THR A 727 13.87 11.18 -66.66
CA THR A 727 14.33 9.91 -66.09
C THR A 727 15.79 9.64 -66.48
N THR A 728 16.62 9.27 -65.50
CA THR A 728 18.00 8.81 -65.73
C THR A 728 18.09 7.31 -65.47
N VAL A 729 18.58 6.55 -66.45
CA VAL A 729 18.73 5.09 -66.40
C VAL A 729 20.22 4.77 -66.49
N ASN A 730 20.80 4.32 -65.38
CA ASN A 730 22.21 3.95 -65.25
C ASN A 730 22.42 2.44 -65.37
N ASN A 731 23.67 1.99 -65.17
CA ASN A 731 24.08 0.59 -65.33
C ASN A 731 23.14 -0.41 -64.63
N SER A 732 22.61 -1.36 -65.40
CA SER A 732 21.63 -2.38 -64.99
C SER A 732 20.28 -1.84 -64.49
N GLY A 733 20.01 -0.54 -64.66
CA GLY A 733 18.69 0.06 -64.46
C GLY A 733 17.78 -0.20 -65.66
N GLN A 734 16.48 -0.35 -65.41
CA GLN A 734 15.51 -0.73 -66.44
C GLN A 734 14.27 0.14 -66.45
N VAL A 735 13.79 0.50 -67.64
CA VAL A 735 12.45 1.05 -67.83
C VAL A 735 11.64 0.09 -68.71
N LEU A 736 10.47 -0.32 -68.24
CA LEU A 736 9.47 -1.02 -69.03
C LEU A 736 8.25 -0.11 -69.20
N ALA A 737 8.11 0.49 -70.39
CA ALA A 737 7.00 1.36 -70.72
C ALA A 737 6.02 0.64 -71.65
N THR A 738 4.85 0.23 -71.14
CA THR A 738 3.81 -0.41 -71.96
C THR A 738 2.77 0.59 -72.47
N SER A 739 2.65 1.77 -71.84
CA SER A 739 1.90 2.93 -72.33
C SER A 739 2.43 4.22 -71.68
N GLY A 740 1.80 5.38 -71.91
CA GLY A 740 2.18 6.64 -71.27
C GLY A 740 3.27 7.42 -72.01
N SER A 741 4.03 8.24 -71.29
CA SER A 741 5.05 9.13 -71.86
C SER A 741 6.33 9.20 -71.03
N LEU A 742 7.48 9.03 -71.68
CA LEU A 742 8.82 9.34 -71.17
C LEU A 742 9.19 10.75 -71.68
N ALA A 743 8.77 11.78 -70.94
CA ALA A 743 8.86 13.17 -71.36
C ALA A 743 10.14 13.87 -70.86
N GLY A 744 10.44 15.04 -71.42
CA GLY A 744 11.65 15.80 -71.07
C GLY A 744 12.92 15.16 -71.62
N VAL A 745 14.01 15.18 -70.87
CA VAL A 745 15.28 14.56 -71.29
C VAL A 745 15.46 13.24 -70.57
N THR A 746 15.08 12.12 -71.19
CA THR A 746 15.41 10.80 -70.67
C THR A 746 16.87 10.46 -71.01
N THR A 747 17.69 10.16 -70.00
CA THR A 747 19.11 9.83 -70.19
C THR A 747 19.33 8.34 -69.95
N ILE A 748 19.84 7.63 -70.95
CA ILE A 748 20.21 6.22 -70.86
C ILE A 748 21.73 6.13 -70.91
N ASN A 749 22.36 5.83 -69.79
CA ASN A 749 23.81 5.68 -69.67
C ASN A 749 24.24 4.21 -69.91
N SER A 750 25.56 3.97 -69.93
CA SER A 750 26.14 2.64 -70.16
C SER A 750 25.48 1.55 -69.31
N GLY A 751 25.00 0.48 -69.95
CA GLY A 751 24.33 -0.65 -69.30
C GLY A 751 22.88 -0.40 -68.86
N GLY A 752 22.33 0.80 -69.06
CA GLY A 752 20.91 1.10 -68.84
C GLY A 752 20.04 0.62 -70.00
N VAL A 753 18.81 0.18 -69.71
CA VAL A 753 17.89 -0.39 -70.71
C VAL A 753 16.52 0.24 -70.62
N ILE A 754 15.96 0.67 -71.75
CA ILE A 754 14.55 1.02 -71.89
C ILE A 754 13.91 0.08 -72.91
N SER A 755 12.78 -0.52 -72.52
CA SER A 755 11.87 -1.28 -73.39
C SER A 755 10.52 -0.58 -73.42
N ALA A 756 10.14 -0.02 -74.56
CA ALA A 756 8.95 0.78 -74.76
C ALA A 756 8.04 0.17 -75.83
N ALA A 757 6.75 0.03 -75.54
CA ALA A 757 5.75 -0.38 -76.52
C ALA A 757 5.56 0.68 -77.62
N TYR A 758 5.00 0.24 -78.75
CA TYR A 758 4.66 1.15 -79.86
C TYR A 758 3.70 2.26 -79.39
N GLY A 759 4.01 3.52 -79.70
CA GLY A 759 3.19 4.67 -79.31
C GLY A 759 3.56 5.32 -77.97
N VAL A 760 4.46 4.74 -77.18
CA VAL A 760 5.06 5.44 -76.02
C VAL A 760 5.88 6.61 -76.53
N LEU A 761 5.56 7.80 -76.05
CA LEU A 761 6.23 9.04 -76.41
C LEU A 761 7.60 9.13 -75.72
N PHE A 762 8.67 9.35 -76.50
CA PHE A 762 10.05 9.42 -75.99
C PHE A 762 10.83 10.63 -76.52
N SER A 763 11.67 11.21 -75.66
CA SER A 763 12.71 12.19 -75.97
C SER A 763 13.90 12.02 -75.02
N GLY A 764 15.14 12.18 -75.51
CA GLY A 764 16.29 11.87 -74.66
C GLY A 764 17.63 11.63 -75.35
N THR A 765 18.54 11.00 -74.64
CA THR A 765 19.89 10.64 -75.12
C THR A 765 20.24 9.22 -74.68
N VAL A 766 20.82 8.44 -75.59
CA VAL A 766 21.37 7.10 -75.38
C VAL A 766 22.89 7.20 -75.51
N ASN A 767 23.62 6.91 -74.44
CA ASN A 767 25.08 6.98 -74.36
C ASN A 767 25.69 5.59 -74.21
N ASP A 768 26.93 5.44 -74.68
CA ASP A 768 27.78 4.26 -74.46
C ASP A 768 27.07 2.94 -74.77
N THR A 769 27.13 1.92 -73.92
CA THR A 769 26.40 0.65 -74.15
C THR A 769 24.90 0.69 -73.76
N GLY A 770 24.30 1.88 -73.65
CA GLY A 770 22.88 2.05 -73.35
C GLY A 770 21.98 1.52 -74.46
N VAL A 771 20.80 1.01 -74.08
CA VAL A 771 19.85 0.38 -75.03
C VAL A 771 18.47 1.02 -74.94
N LEU A 772 17.97 1.49 -76.07
CA LEU A 772 16.56 1.84 -76.29
C LEU A 772 15.92 0.79 -77.22
N SER A 773 14.83 0.17 -76.79
CA SER A 773 14.06 -0.79 -77.58
C SER A 773 12.60 -0.34 -77.68
N GLY A 774 12.12 -0.03 -78.88
CA GLY A 774 10.77 0.40 -79.19
C GLY A 774 10.48 1.89 -78.94
N GLY A 775 9.20 2.25 -78.94
CA GLY A 775 8.72 3.62 -78.73
C GLY A 775 8.64 4.52 -79.97
N THR A 776 8.02 5.69 -79.79
CA THR A 776 7.83 6.73 -80.81
C THR A 776 8.52 8.02 -80.39
N ILE A 777 9.50 8.49 -81.16
CA ILE A 777 10.11 9.80 -81.00
C ILE A 777 9.08 10.85 -81.38
N THR A 778 8.74 11.71 -80.42
CA THR A 778 7.62 12.65 -80.56
C THR A 778 7.90 13.80 -81.51
N SER A 779 6.83 14.49 -81.93
CA SER A 779 6.95 15.66 -82.79
C SER A 779 7.75 16.77 -82.10
N GLY A 780 8.83 17.22 -82.74
CA GLY A 780 9.75 18.21 -82.20
C GLY A 780 10.79 17.67 -81.21
N ALA A 781 10.73 16.37 -80.87
CA ALA A 781 11.74 15.76 -80.02
C ALA A 781 13.02 15.43 -80.80
N VAL A 782 14.15 15.54 -80.10
CA VAL A 782 15.45 15.09 -80.56
C VAL A 782 15.90 13.92 -79.69
N VAL A 783 16.30 12.83 -80.33
CA VAL A 783 16.98 11.71 -79.67
C VAL A 783 18.37 11.57 -80.24
N ASN A 784 19.38 11.56 -79.37
CA ASN A 784 20.78 11.33 -79.74
C ASN A 784 21.21 9.94 -79.29
N VAL A 785 21.75 9.13 -80.21
CA VAL A 785 22.37 7.83 -79.92
C VAL A 785 23.86 7.96 -80.20
N LEU A 786 24.67 7.80 -79.15
CA LEU A 786 26.09 8.17 -79.13
C LEU A 786 26.97 7.00 -78.65
N SER A 787 28.25 6.99 -79.05
CA SER A 787 29.35 6.26 -78.40
C SER A 787 29.14 4.75 -78.17
N SER A 788 28.65 4.01 -79.16
CA SER A 788 28.25 2.59 -79.12
C SER A 788 26.83 2.30 -78.63
N GLY A 789 26.01 3.35 -78.49
CA GLY A 789 24.61 3.22 -78.09
C GLY A 789 23.80 2.45 -79.12
N SER A 790 22.72 1.82 -78.65
CA SER A 790 21.82 1.06 -79.52
C SER A 790 20.37 1.50 -79.36
N ALA A 791 19.71 1.84 -80.47
CA ALA A 791 18.25 2.02 -80.50
C ALA A 791 17.59 1.09 -81.52
N ALA A 792 16.65 0.25 -81.11
CA ALA A 792 16.01 -0.74 -81.97
C ALA A 792 14.49 -0.59 -81.99
N GLY A 793 13.81 -0.79 -83.11
CA GLY A 793 12.34 -0.80 -83.17
C GLY A 793 11.68 0.58 -83.02
N VAL A 794 12.41 1.66 -83.27
CA VAL A 794 11.97 3.04 -83.02
C VAL A 794 11.18 3.60 -84.20
N THR A 795 10.08 4.32 -83.93
CA THR A 795 9.37 5.13 -84.93
C THR A 795 9.67 6.62 -84.71
N ILE A 796 10.02 7.35 -85.76
CA ILE A 796 10.23 8.81 -85.71
C ILE A 796 8.98 9.50 -86.27
N ALA A 797 8.27 10.25 -85.43
CA ALA A 797 7.07 10.99 -85.83
C ALA A 797 7.39 12.33 -86.52
N SER A 798 6.38 12.97 -87.10
CA SER A 798 6.53 14.25 -87.82
C SER A 798 7.28 15.30 -86.99
N SER A 799 8.30 15.92 -87.57
CA SER A 799 9.20 16.90 -86.93
C SER A 799 10.07 16.35 -85.80
N GLY A 800 10.07 15.04 -85.54
CA GLY A 800 11.02 14.37 -84.68
C GLY A 800 12.37 14.13 -85.38
N THR A 801 13.45 14.11 -84.61
CA THR A 801 14.81 13.85 -85.11
C THR A 801 15.48 12.74 -84.31
N LEU A 802 16.04 11.74 -84.99
CA LEU A 802 16.95 10.75 -84.42
C LEU A 802 18.34 10.97 -85.00
N THR A 803 19.31 11.31 -84.16
CA THR A 803 20.72 11.47 -84.53
C THR A 803 21.52 10.26 -84.05
N VAL A 804 22.33 9.67 -84.93
CA VAL A 804 23.13 8.46 -84.63
C VAL A 804 24.60 8.75 -84.93
N THR A 805 25.49 8.75 -83.94
CA THR A 805 26.92 9.06 -84.12
C THR A 805 27.78 8.05 -83.35
N HIS A 806 28.69 7.37 -84.05
CA HIS A 806 29.47 6.23 -83.52
C HIS A 806 28.60 5.19 -82.82
N ALA A 807 27.40 4.93 -83.34
CA ALA A 807 26.35 4.18 -82.67
C ALA A 807 25.50 3.39 -83.68
N SER A 808 24.60 2.53 -83.19
CA SER A 808 23.76 1.69 -84.03
C SER A 808 22.28 1.97 -83.82
N VAL A 809 21.51 1.94 -84.90
CA VAL A 809 20.05 1.84 -84.86
C VAL A 809 19.54 0.64 -85.66
N GLN A 810 18.42 0.08 -85.25
CA GLN A 810 17.80 -1.10 -85.85
C GLN A 810 16.29 -0.94 -86.04
N ASN A 811 15.73 -1.56 -87.07
CA ASN A 811 14.27 -1.68 -87.27
C ASN A 811 13.52 -0.34 -87.12
N THR A 812 13.99 0.69 -87.82
CA THR A 812 13.56 2.09 -87.64
C THR A 812 12.54 2.50 -88.70
N THR A 813 11.46 3.19 -88.31
CA THR A 813 10.47 3.76 -89.25
C THR A 813 10.52 5.29 -89.20
N VAL A 814 10.69 5.94 -90.36
CA VAL A 814 10.77 7.40 -90.49
C VAL A 814 9.48 7.91 -91.15
N GLN A 815 8.64 8.62 -90.40
CA GLN A 815 7.34 9.14 -90.88
C GLN A 815 7.48 10.48 -91.61
N SER A 816 6.36 10.96 -92.19
CA SER A 816 6.30 12.25 -92.88
C SER A 816 6.75 13.41 -91.97
N GLY A 817 7.67 14.26 -92.44
CA GLY A 817 8.25 15.38 -91.69
C GLY A 817 9.31 14.98 -90.66
N ALA A 818 9.64 13.69 -90.52
CA ALA A 818 10.64 13.20 -89.57
C ALA A 818 12.04 13.14 -90.21
N LEU A 819 13.08 13.21 -89.36
CA LEU A 819 14.48 13.10 -89.77
C LEU A 819 15.22 12.00 -89.00
N LEU A 820 15.84 11.07 -89.72
CA LEU A 820 16.92 10.22 -89.22
C LEU A 820 18.25 10.74 -89.77
N SER A 821 19.16 11.16 -88.88
CA SER A 821 20.46 11.70 -89.25
C SER A 821 21.59 10.79 -88.77
N GLY A 822 22.26 10.12 -89.69
CA GLY A 822 23.49 9.36 -89.44
C GLY A 822 24.69 10.30 -89.47
N GLY A 823 25.25 10.58 -88.30
CA GLY A 823 26.53 11.27 -88.14
C GLY A 823 27.71 10.37 -88.49
N GLU A 824 28.91 10.73 -88.02
CA GLU A 824 30.14 9.96 -88.20
C GLU A 824 29.95 8.52 -87.68
N SER A 825 30.16 7.53 -88.55
CA SER A 825 29.98 6.09 -88.26
C SER A 825 28.67 5.71 -87.57
N GLY A 826 27.55 6.36 -87.91
CA GLY A 826 26.22 5.96 -87.48
C GLY A 826 25.69 4.78 -88.31
N ALA A 827 25.54 3.60 -87.70
CA ALA A 827 25.15 2.37 -88.40
C ALA A 827 23.63 2.12 -88.38
N TYR A 828 23.06 1.81 -89.54
CA TYR A 828 21.68 1.38 -89.75
C TYR A 828 21.67 -0.13 -89.99
N ASN A 829 21.39 -0.86 -88.92
CA ASN A 829 21.29 -2.31 -88.88
C ASN A 829 19.82 -2.74 -89.04
N GLY A 830 19.53 -3.97 -89.46
CA GLY A 830 18.15 -4.43 -89.65
C GLY A 830 17.38 -3.63 -90.72
N THR A 831 16.06 -3.43 -90.56
CA THR A 831 15.24 -2.73 -91.57
C THR A 831 14.99 -1.27 -91.21
N THR A 832 15.36 -0.33 -92.08
CA THR A 832 14.96 1.08 -91.96
C THR A 832 13.95 1.40 -93.06
N THR A 833 12.75 1.85 -92.70
CA THR A 833 11.68 2.17 -93.66
C THR A 833 11.41 3.68 -93.64
N ILE A 834 11.60 4.33 -94.78
CA ILE A 834 11.30 5.74 -95.00
C ILE A 834 9.93 5.82 -95.68
N LEU A 835 8.95 6.44 -95.01
CA LEU A 835 7.62 6.67 -95.55
C LEU A 835 7.57 7.99 -96.35
N SER A 836 6.43 8.25 -97.01
CA SER A 836 6.23 9.46 -97.81
C SER A 836 6.43 10.74 -96.96
N GLY A 837 7.33 11.62 -97.41
CA GLY A 837 7.73 12.84 -96.72
C GLY A 837 8.70 12.65 -95.55
N GLY A 838 9.18 11.44 -95.27
CA GLY A 838 10.23 11.19 -94.29
C GLY A 838 11.63 11.37 -94.90
N HIS A 839 12.60 11.78 -94.08
CA HIS A 839 13.96 12.07 -94.51
C HIS A 839 15.01 11.26 -93.75
N VAL A 840 15.92 10.61 -94.46
CA VAL A 840 17.16 10.04 -93.91
C VAL A 840 18.35 10.81 -94.49
N ARG A 841 19.30 11.20 -93.65
CA ARG A 841 20.52 11.91 -94.06
C ARG A 841 21.76 11.26 -93.42
N GLY A 842 22.74 10.86 -94.23
CA GLY A 842 23.98 10.28 -93.70
C GLY A 842 23.82 8.82 -93.23
N GLY A 843 24.90 8.24 -92.69
CA GLY A 843 24.91 6.93 -92.05
C GLY A 843 25.34 5.75 -92.93
N GLU A 844 25.76 4.69 -92.26
CA GLU A 844 26.19 3.42 -92.83
C GLU A 844 25.04 2.41 -92.85
N VAL A 845 24.55 2.03 -94.03
CA VAL A 845 23.52 1.00 -94.22
C VAL A 845 24.17 -0.37 -94.21
N HIS A 846 24.01 -1.11 -93.11
CA HIS A 846 24.47 -2.50 -92.95
C HIS A 846 23.33 -3.52 -93.10
N GLY A 847 22.07 -3.08 -92.93
CA GLY A 847 20.85 -3.87 -93.15
C GLY A 847 20.07 -3.47 -94.40
N ALA A 848 18.74 -3.51 -94.35
CA ALA A 848 17.86 -3.09 -95.45
C ALA A 848 17.32 -1.67 -95.20
N LEU A 849 17.45 -0.78 -96.18
CA LEU A 849 16.85 0.55 -96.18
C LEU A 849 15.83 0.64 -97.32
N THR A 850 14.55 0.80 -97.00
CA THR A 850 13.47 0.92 -97.98
C THR A 850 12.99 2.37 -98.05
N VAL A 851 13.04 2.97 -99.24
CA VAL A 851 12.54 4.33 -99.50
C VAL A 851 11.21 4.23 -100.26
N SER A 852 10.11 4.58 -99.60
CA SER A 852 8.77 4.58 -100.19
C SER A 852 8.57 5.77 -101.13
N SER A 853 7.55 5.73 -101.99
CA SER A 853 7.19 6.86 -102.86
C SER A 853 6.98 8.16 -102.06
N GLY A 854 7.68 9.23 -102.45
CA GLY A 854 7.73 10.51 -101.76
C GLY A 854 8.64 10.59 -100.53
N GLY A 855 9.34 9.51 -100.15
CA GLY A 855 10.39 9.54 -99.13
C GLY A 855 11.74 9.96 -99.71
N ASP A 856 12.66 10.42 -98.85
CA ASP A 856 13.97 10.94 -99.24
C ASP A 856 15.10 10.32 -98.41
N ALA A 857 16.14 9.81 -99.08
CA ALA A 857 17.38 9.38 -98.44
C ALA A 857 18.58 10.05 -99.10
N THR A 858 19.42 10.69 -98.30
CA THR A 858 20.51 11.55 -98.80
C THR A 858 21.87 11.19 -98.19
N SER A 859 22.89 11.06 -99.03
CA SER A 859 24.31 10.83 -98.64
C SER A 859 24.58 9.58 -97.80
N LEU A 860 24.34 8.38 -98.35
CA LEU A 860 24.43 7.10 -97.63
C LEU A 860 25.74 6.34 -97.92
N TRP A 861 26.22 5.55 -96.95
CA TRP A 861 27.25 4.51 -97.16
C TRP A 861 26.64 3.12 -97.07
N VAL A 862 26.46 2.43 -98.20
CA VAL A 862 25.94 1.06 -98.22
C VAL A 862 27.10 0.08 -98.04
N MET A 863 27.09 -0.63 -96.92
CA MET A 863 28.17 -1.53 -96.49
C MET A 863 27.95 -2.96 -97.03
N SER A 864 28.92 -3.84 -96.86
CA SER A 864 28.82 -5.25 -97.27
C SER A 864 27.62 -5.94 -96.58
N GLY A 865 26.67 -6.48 -97.35
CA GLY A 865 25.43 -7.06 -96.83
C GLY A 865 24.26 -6.08 -96.67
N GLY A 866 24.53 -4.77 -96.79
CA GLY A 866 23.51 -3.72 -96.78
C GLY A 866 22.78 -3.61 -98.12
N THR A 867 21.49 -3.28 -98.07
CA THR A 867 20.64 -3.09 -99.25
C THR A 867 19.84 -1.79 -99.16
N VAL A 868 19.74 -1.05 -100.26
CA VAL A 868 18.83 0.10 -100.39
C VAL A 868 17.83 -0.18 -101.51
N GLN A 869 16.53 -0.12 -101.22
CA GLN A 869 15.44 -0.28 -102.18
C GLN A 869 14.62 1.00 -102.27
N ALA A 870 14.75 1.71 -103.39
CA ALA A 870 14.02 2.95 -103.66
C ALA A 870 12.85 2.68 -104.62
N SER A 871 11.62 2.96 -104.15
CA SER A 871 10.39 2.79 -104.93
C SER A 871 10.21 3.92 -105.95
N ALA A 872 9.39 3.70 -106.98
CA ALA A 872 9.05 4.75 -107.95
C ALA A 872 8.48 6.01 -107.25
N GLY A 873 9.06 7.17 -107.54
CA GLY A 873 8.71 8.46 -106.92
C GLY A 873 9.37 8.74 -105.57
N SER A 874 10.31 7.91 -105.12
CA SER A 874 11.23 8.23 -104.01
C SER A 874 12.42 9.08 -104.48
N VAL A 875 13.12 9.71 -103.54
CA VAL A 875 14.32 10.52 -103.80
C VAL A 875 15.54 9.88 -103.14
N LEU A 876 16.55 9.57 -103.95
CA LEU A 876 17.91 9.30 -103.50
C LEU A 876 18.80 10.45 -103.96
N SER A 877 19.41 11.18 -103.03
CA SER A 877 20.19 12.39 -103.37
C SER A 877 21.55 12.46 -102.65
N GLY A 878 22.45 13.35 -103.10
CA GLY A 878 23.82 13.44 -102.59
C GLY A 878 24.71 12.28 -103.02
N SER A 879 25.75 11.97 -102.22
CA SER A 879 26.71 10.89 -102.51
C SER A 879 26.31 9.59 -101.86
N THR A 880 25.89 8.59 -102.66
CA THR A 880 25.68 7.22 -102.18
C THR A 880 26.89 6.37 -102.54
N THR A 881 27.65 5.92 -101.54
CA THR A 881 28.81 5.04 -101.73
C THR A 881 28.41 3.59 -101.44
N VAL A 882 28.66 2.68 -102.38
CA VAL A 882 28.33 1.26 -102.23
C VAL A 882 29.62 0.44 -102.15
N SER A 883 29.84 -0.21 -101.02
CA SER A 883 30.99 -1.10 -100.79
C SER A 883 30.78 -2.45 -101.49
N ALA A 884 31.87 -3.20 -101.70
CA ALA A 884 31.78 -4.56 -102.25
C ALA A 884 30.85 -5.43 -101.39
N GLY A 885 29.85 -6.05 -102.03
CA GLY A 885 28.82 -6.87 -101.36
C GLY A 885 27.58 -6.10 -100.86
N GLY A 886 27.53 -4.77 -101.01
CA GLY A 886 26.30 -3.97 -100.83
C GLY A 886 25.49 -3.85 -102.13
N ALA A 887 24.19 -3.54 -102.03
CA ALA A 887 23.32 -3.38 -103.19
C ALA A 887 22.38 -2.17 -103.10
N VAL A 888 22.16 -1.49 -104.22
CA VAL A 888 21.16 -0.43 -104.36
C VAL A 888 20.27 -0.75 -105.56
N THR A 889 18.96 -0.73 -105.35
CA THR A 889 17.95 -0.93 -106.41
C THR A 889 17.01 0.26 -106.44
N VAL A 890 16.83 0.84 -107.62
CA VAL A 890 15.96 2.00 -107.86
C VAL A 890 14.94 1.60 -108.92
N ALA A 891 13.65 1.74 -108.58
CA ALA A 891 12.52 1.38 -109.45
C ALA A 891 12.06 2.54 -110.36
#